data_AF-A0A938IQT5-F1
#
_entry.id   AF-A0A938IQT5-F1
#
_cell.length_a   1.000
_cell.length_b   1.000
_cell.length_c   1.000
_cell.angle_alpha   90.00
_cell.angle_beta   90.00
_cell.angle_gamma   90.00
#
_symmetry.space_group_name_H-M   'P 1'
#
loop_
_entity.id
_entity.type
_entity.pdbx_description
1 polymer ?
#
loop_
_entity_poly.entity_id
_entity_poly.type
_entity_poly.pdbx_seq_one_letter_code
_entity_poly.pdbx_strand_id
1 'polypeptide(L)'
;MTASAAPSAAATAPARAGEIAARLLRRAVVILGAAAIIVLPQFTTNASFDGPPGIPGPVTVAAVGLALGLMPMLLAASWVAEGRARLRHPWLLLPLALLVAGAAVSTVFAADKSSALVRAAEMTGLWTAAWALAEALRSNGERRFILAVLVAAAAGAAAVGIYQHAYGLPQMWQYFQEHREEVLAQQGIVPGSYTEKMFIGRFTGGVQAGLGHPNVLAALLVLGLLTAAGLAREKWSETCGRGPRGLAVVCILAAVVCGVGLVLTQSRAGEAAAAVGLFWLAVAWRVHSRRRRAALYLAPLAAGAAALALAAAADLPGTGDALRTLRYRLDYWQATAEMLRGSWLGGVGLENFGLHYTEFKLPWAPEVVSDPHNMVLAIWSSLGLAGLAGLAALAGVAAATVRRRAAAAAAAAPPGAGVDCGLRIADCELHCTSNGQAPQATPAGRLSIRNPQEGAGACAAPAGGPPPPDESLIGLLVPTALLAGPPAVHFIMALVAQPSGWWPLAVTIFGGMLMLTGLAAGREPSRLSASSGPLRAAGTAAGAALAAFALMEQIGTAALEPPAAWAALALLAAWLGPRRGAAARLAAAGTAAAVAVPATAKQRQRRRACLAAADRASRGGRGPSPPAAGAPPARGVRLPGWAQFAMMLAVMAAVFAYVRLVVAPVAREDALLAEARAASDPFDRDTALRAAAEANPLAWEPALARGRMWQAQAMREQGPGRTVTLERAMEAYRGAVARQPRLRHALLGLASCRLAIPSAIAVDRAALQDALRYTEAARRLYPTDIPTQAQAAALVDALEDRPARALAEFRRLLDLDRLMPEEDRRLPADLRREFQDRARELEESLARPAPAR
;
A
#
# COMPACT_ATOMS: atom_id res chain seq x y z
N MET A 1 45.88 -53.62 -12.48
CA MET A 1 45.62 -52.70 -11.35
C MET A 1 45.31 -51.31 -11.90
N THR A 2 44.03 -50.96 -12.06
CA THR A 2 43.58 -49.60 -12.36
C THR A 2 42.28 -49.36 -11.60
N ALA A 3 42.40 -48.78 -10.40
CA ALA A 3 41.27 -48.42 -9.57
C ALA A 3 40.63 -47.13 -10.10
N SER A 4 39.41 -47.27 -10.62
CA SER A 4 38.52 -46.16 -10.97
C SER A 4 38.06 -45.46 -9.68
N ALA A 5 38.59 -44.27 -9.41
CA ALA A 5 38.13 -43.41 -8.33
C ALA A 5 36.68 -42.95 -8.60
N ALA A 6 35.73 -43.54 -7.87
CA ALA A 6 34.36 -43.06 -7.85
C ALA A 6 34.33 -41.63 -7.28
N PRO A 7 33.70 -40.65 -7.95
CA PRO A 7 33.60 -39.30 -7.42
C PRO A 7 32.82 -39.32 -6.09
N SER A 8 33.43 -38.73 -5.07
CA SER A 8 32.89 -38.53 -3.72
C SER A 8 31.45 -38.04 -3.74
N ALA A 9 30.50 -38.96 -3.57
CA ALA A 9 29.08 -38.65 -3.45
C ALA A 9 28.77 -37.80 -2.19
N ALA A 10 29.63 -37.89 -1.16
CA ALA A 10 29.44 -37.24 0.13
C ALA A 10 29.59 -35.71 0.07
N ALA A 11 30.46 -35.16 -0.78
CA ALA A 11 30.66 -33.71 -0.89
C ALA A 11 29.50 -32.98 -1.60
N THR A 12 28.65 -33.70 -2.35
CA THR A 12 27.54 -33.12 -3.14
C THR A 12 26.22 -33.01 -2.36
N ALA A 13 26.04 -33.82 -1.31
CA ALA A 13 24.84 -33.84 -0.49
C ALA A 13 24.56 -32.54 0.28
N PRO A 14 25.52 -31.92 1.00
CA PRO A 14 25.26 -30.68 1.75
C PRO A 14 24.98 -29.49 0.82
N ALA A 15 25.63 -29.42 -0.34
CA ALA A 15 25.37 -28.38 -1.34
C ALA A 15 23.95 -28.49 -1.93
N ARG A 16 23.46 -29.72 -2.17
CA ARG A 16 22.07 -29.96 -2.62
C ARG A 16 21.04 -29.61 -1.56
N ALA A 17 21.31 -29.89 -0.28
CA ALA A 17 20.41 -29.57 0.82
C ALA A 17 20.22 -28.04 0.97
N GLY A 18 21.30 -27.26 0.93
CA GLY A 18 21.23 -25.79 0.97
C GLY A 18 20.45 -25.18 -0.19
N GLU A 19 20.60 -25.73 -1.40
CA GLU A 19 19.85 -25.29 -2.58
C GLU A 19 18.34 -25.59 -2.49
N ILE A 20 17.97 -26.73 -1.90
CA ILE A 20 16.56 -27.08 -1.64
C ILE A 20 15.97 -26.12 -0.60
N ALA A 21 16.65 -25.91 0.53
CA ALA A 21 16.21 -24.99 1.57
C ALA A 21 16.04 -23.56 1.04
N ALA A 22 17.02 -23.05 0.27
CA ALA A 22 16.95 -21.73 -0.35
C ALA A 22 15.77 -21.58 -1.33
N ARG A 23 15.42 -22.65 -2.06
CA ARG A 23 14.23 -22.66 -2.94
C ARG A 23 12.94 -22.61 -2.13
N LEU A 24 12.83 -23.38 -1.04
CA LEU A 24 11.66 -23.37 -0.17
C LEU A 24 11.44 -22.00 0.48
N LEU A 25 12.50 -21.39 1.02
CA LEU A 25 12.44 -20.07 1.64
C LEU A 25 11.99 -18.98 0.66
N ARG A 26 12.46 -19.00 -0.59
CA ARG A 26 11.99 -18.07 -1.62
C ARG A 26 10.55 -18.32 -2.04
N ARG A 27 10.14 -19.59 -2.14
CA ARG A 27 8.72 -19.92 -2.41
C ARG A 27 7.83 -19.41 -1.27
N ALA A 28 8.28 -19.48 -0.02
CA ALA A 28 7.57 -18.88 1.11
C ALA A 28 7.41 -17.36 0.95
N VAL A 29 8.43 -16.63 0.49
CA VAL A 29 8.31 -15.19 0.15
C VAL A 29 7.24 -14.95 -0.92
N VAL A 30 7.21 -15.77 -1.98
CA VAL A 30 6.20 -15.64 -3.05
C VAL A 30 4.79 -15.92 -2.52
N ILE A 31 4.62 -16.94 -1.67
CA ILE A 31 3.34 -17.29 -1.05
C ILE A 31 2.87 -16.17 -0.11
N LEU A 32 3.76 -15.64 0.74
CA LEU A 32 3.44 -14.51 1.61
C LEU A 32 3.08 -13.25 0.80
N GLY A 33 3.80 -12.99 -0.30
CA GLY A 33 3.45 -11.90 -1.21
C GLY A 33 2.07 -12.08 -1.86
N ALA A 34 1.72 -13.31 -2.25
CA ALA A 34 0.39 -13.65 -2.76
C ALA A 34 -0.70 -13.42 -1.69
N ALA A 35 -0.47 -13.89 -0.46
CA ALA A 35 -1.38 -13.66 0.66
C ALA A 35 -1.54 -12.15 0.95
N ALA A 36 -0.44 -11.39 0.93
CA ALA A 36 -0.46 -9.95 1.14
C ALA A 36 -1.30 -9.20 0.08
N ILE A 37 -1.25 -9.59 -1.20
CA ILE A 37 -2.08 -9.00 -2.27
C ILE A 37 -3.57 -9.16 -1.98
N ILE A 38 -3.96 -10.30 -1.40
CA ILE A 38 -5.35 -10.62 -1.10
C ILE A 38 -5.80 -9.87 0.17
N VAL A 39 -4.96 -9.91 1.19
CA VAL A 39 -5.34 -9.55 2.56
C VAL A 39 -5.12 -8.07 2.85
N LEU A 40 -3.97 -7.53 2.44
CA LEU A 40 -3.54 -6.18 2.82
C LEU A 40 -4.55 -5.08 2.45
N PRO A 41 -5.18 -5.08 1.26
CA PRO A 41 -6.16 -4.05 0.91
C PRO A 41 -7.32 -3.96 1.90
N GLN A 42 -7.77 -5.08 2.47
CA GLN A 42 -8.86 -5.12 3.44
C GLN A 42 -8.44 -4.56 4.81
N PHE A 43 -7.18 -4.76 5.18
CA PHE A 43 -6.65 -4.26 6.45
C PHE A 43 -6.33 -2.78 6.40
N THR A 44 -5.64 -2.32 5.35
CA THR A 44 -5.16 -0.93 5.27
C THR A 44 -6.27 0.08 5.06
N THR A 45 -7.40 -0.32 4.47
CA THR A 45 -8.54 0.57 4.26
C THR A 45 -9.47 0.69 5.46
N ASN A 46 -9.51 -0.34 6.30
CA ASN A 46 -10.36 -0.36 7.48
C ASN A 46 -9.60 0.09 8.71
N ALA A 47 -8.30 -0.20 8.82
CA ALA A 47 -7.46 0.21 9.94
C ALA A 47 -7.40 1.74 10.06
N SER A 48 -8.12 2.25 11.05
CA SER A 48 -8.09 3.65 11.48
C SER A 48 -7.68 3.67 12.95
N PHE A 49 -6.75 4.55 13.31
CA PHE A 49 -6.30 4.71 14.71
C PHE A 49 -7.48 5.07 15.65
N ASP A 50 -8.53 5.69 15.12
CA ASP A 50 -9.75 6.09 15.83
C ASP A 50 -10.98 5.21 15.52
N GLY A 51 -10.78 4.01 14.96
CA GLY A 51 -11.89 3.16 14.52
C GLY A 51 -12.81 2.68 15.65
N PRO A 52 -14.14 2.60 15.47
CA PRO A 52 -15.04 1.94 16.42
C PRO A 52 -14.61 0.49 16.72
N PRO A 53 -15.03 -0.09 17.87
CA PRO A 53 -14.73 -1.46 18.23
C PRO A 53 -15.09 -2.44 17.10
N GLY A 54 -14.13 -3.28 16.71
CA GLY A 54 -14.24 -4.20 15.55
C GLY A 54 -13.39 -3.82 14.34
N ILE A 55 -12.78 -2.63 14.33
CA ILE A 55 -11.77 -2.22 13.35
C ILE A 55 -10.36 -2.69 13.78
N PRO A 56 -9.48 -3.14 12.86
CA PRO A 56 -8.12 -3.54 13.21
C PRO A 56 -7.39 -2.41 13.93
N GLY A 57 -7.14 -2.57 15.23
CA GLY A 57 -6.46 -1.57 16.04
C GLY A 57 -4.97 -1.46 15.72
N PRO A 58 -4.25 -0.54 16.39
CA PRO A 58 -2.81 -0.34 16.23
C PRO A 58 -1.99 -1.64 16.35
N VAL A 59 -2.45 -2.60 17.17
CA VAL A 59 -1.84 -3.93 17.32
C VAL A 59 -1.93 -4.77 16.04
N THR A 60 -3.06 -4.72 15.33
CA THR A 60 -3.20 -5.45 14.07
C THR A 60 -2.33 -4.85 12.98
N VAL A 61 -2.27 -3.52 12.90
CA VAL A 61 -1.36 -2.80 12.01
C VAL A 61 0.09 -3.19 12.30
N ALA A 62 0.44 -3.23 13.58
CA ALA A 62 1.74 -3.69 14.05
C ALA A 62 2.05 -5.13 13.59
N ALA A 63 1.12 -6.06 13.75
CA ALA A 63 1.26 -7.46 13.35
C ALA A 63 1.38 -7.63 11.82
N VAL A 64 0.64 -6.86 11.03
CA VAL A 64 0.76 -6.84 9.57
C VAL A 64 2.15 -6.37 9.16
N GLY A 65 2.67 -5.31 9.78
CA GLY A 65 4.04 -4.85 9.53
C GLY A 65 5.10 -5.91 9.87
N LEU A 66 4.88 -6.72 10.92
CA LEU A 66 5.77 -7.84 11.26
C LEU A 66 5.73 -8.94 10.19
N ALA A 67 4.54 -9.30 9.70
CA ALA A 67 4.38 -10.28 8.63
C ALA A 67 5.05 -9.82 7.33
N LEU A 68 4.98 -8.53 7.02
CA LEU A 68 5.69 -7.94 5.88
C LEU A 68 7.21 -7.95 6.09
N GLY A 69 7.68 -7.68 7.31
CA GLY A 69 9.10 -7.77 7.70
C GLY A 69 9.69 -9.19 7.62
N LEU A 70 8.86 -10.23 7.71
CA LEU A 70 9.30 -11.62 7.55
C LEU A 70 9.78 -11.92 6.11
N MET A 71 9.22 -11.27 5.09
CA MET A 71 9.59 -11.51 3.69
C MET A 71 11.07 -11.21 3.39
N PRO A 72 11.63 -10.03 3.72
CA PRO A 72 13.05 -9.78 3.55
C PRO A 72 13.93 -10.68 4.43
N MET A 73 13.47 -11.11 5.62
CA MET A 73 14.19 -12.08 6.45
C MET A 73 14.32 -13.44 5.76
N LEU A 74 13.21 -13.98 5.25
CA LEU A 74 13.20 -15.27 4.53
C LEU A 74 14.04 -15.19 3.26
N LEU A 75 14.03 -14.05 2.57
CA LEU A 75 14.89 -13.82 1.42
C LEU A 75 16.38 -13.85 1.81
N ALA A 76 16.77 -13.13 2.87
CA ALA A 76 18.14 -13.13 3.37
C ALA A 76 18.58 -14.52 3.84
N ALA A 77 17.72 -15.24 4.57
CA ALA A 77 17.95 -16.62 4.99
C ALA A 77 18.14 -17.55 3.77
N SER A 78 17.41 -17.32 2.68
CA SER A 78 17.60 -18.09 1.44
C SER A 78 18.98 -17.91 0.84
N TRP A 79 19.61 -16.74 1.02
CA TRP A 79 20.96 -16.48 0.52
C TRP A 79 22.03 -17.15 1.37
N VAL A 80 21.84 -17.15 2.69
CA VAL A 80 22.70 -17.89 3.61
C VAL A 80 22.63 -19.38 3.32
N ALA A 81 21.42 -19.94 3.14
CA ALA A 81 21.21 -21.35 2.80
C ALA A 81 21.84 -21.74 1.45
N GLU A 82 21.78 -20.87 0.44
CA GLU A 82 22.39 -21.10 -0.88
C GLU A 82 23.93 -20.86 -0.88
N GLY A 83 24.49 -20.28 0.19
CA GLY A 83 25.87 -19.79 0.27
C GLY A 83 26.20 -18.72 -0.79
N ARG A 84 25.19 -18.14 -1.42
CA ARG A 84 25.29 -17.29 -2.61
C ARG A 84 24.15 -16.28 -2.63
N ALA A 85 24.39 -15.06 -2.17
CA ALA A 85 23.49 -13.95 -2.43
C ALA A 85 23.73 -13.40 -3.84
N ARG A 86 22.68 -13.40 -4.66
CA ARG A 86 22.66 -12.71 -5.95
C ARG A 86 21.48 -11.76 -5.98
N LEU A 87 21.78 -10.46 -5.91
CA LEU A 87 20.79 -9.42 -6.13
C LEU A 87 20.54 -9.28 -7.63
N ARG A 88 19.29 -9.47 -8.06
CA ARG A 88 18.87 -9.33 -9.46
C ARG A 88 18.47 -7.89 -9.76
N HIS A 89 17.89 -7.21 -8.79
CA HIS A 89 17.39 -5.86 -8.87
C HIS A 89 18.04 -4.93 -7.83
N PRO A 90 19.40 -4.87 -7.75
CA PRO A 90 20.08 -4.02 -6.77
C PRO A 90 19.76 -2.52 -6.97
N TRP A 91 19.32 -2.13 -8.17
CA TRP A 91 18.86 -0.78 -8.48
C TRP A 91 17.57 -0.39 -7.75
N LEU A 92 16.79 -1.33 -7.20
CA LEU A 92 15.63 -1.03 -6.35
C LEU A 92 16.04 -0.56 -4.94
N LEU A 93 17.29 -0.82 -4.53
CA LEU A 93 17.75 -0.43 -3.19
C LEU A 93 17.83 1.09 -3.01
N LEU A 94 18.17 1.83 -4.07
CA LEU A 94 18.24 3.30 -4.01
C LEU A 94 16.86 3.95 -3.75
N PRO A 95 15.81 3.71 -4.56
CA PRO A 95 14.50 4.28 -4.29
C PRO A 95 13.95 3.81 -2.94
N LEU A 96 14.17 2.55 -2.57
CA LEU A 96 13.77 2.03 -1.27
C LEU A 96 14.48 2.76 -0.11
N ALA A 97 15.79 2.92 -0.18
CA ALA A 97 16.56 3.62 0.84
C ALA A 97 16.12 5.08 0.99
N LEU A 98 15.81 5.76 -0.12
CA LEU A 98 15.31 7.14 -0.10
C LEU A 98 13.91 7.24 0.53
N LEU A 99 13.01 6.31 0.23
CA LEU A 99 11.68 6.25 0.85
C LEU A 99 11.77 5.99 2.35
N VAL A 100 12.59 5.02 2.77
CA VAL A 100 12.81 4.70 4.20
C VAL A 100 13.50 5.86 4.92
N ALA A 101 14.49 6.49 4.30
CA ALA A 101 15.14 7.68 4.85
C ALA A 101 14.15 8.85 5.00
N GLY A 102 13.30 9.08 4.00
CA GLY A 102 12.22 10.06 4.07
C GLY A 102 11.28 9.80 5.23
N ALA A 103 10.81 8.56 5.39
CA ALA A 103 9.94 8.16 6.49
C ALA A 103 10.59 8.34 7.88
N ALA A 104 11.87 7.98 8.01
CA ALA A 104 12.62 8.16 9.25
C ALA A 104 12.80 9.65 9.60
N VAL A 105 13.24 10.46 8.63
CA VAL A 105 13.44 11.91 8.82
C VAL A 105 12.12 12.59 9.13
N SER A 106 11.06 12.29 8.39
CA SER A 106 9.75 12.91 8.59
C SER A 106 9.14 12.58 9.95
N THR A 107 9.41 11.39 10.49
CA THR A 107 8.93 10.99 11.83
C THR A 107 9.54 11.85 12.93
N VAL A 108 10.79 12.31 12.78
CA VAL A 108 11.43 13.21 13.75
C VAL A 108 10.74 14.56 13.82
N PHE A 109 10.27 15.06 12.66
CA PHE A 109 9.58 16.35 12.52
C PHE A 109 8.06 16.28 12.67
N ALA A 110 7.51 15.09 12.84
CA ALA A 110 6.07 14.90 12.96
C ALA A 110 5.51 15.55 14.23
N ALA A 111 4.32 16.14 14.12
CA ALA A 111 3.59 16.69 15.26
C ALA A 111 3.04 15.58 16.15
N ASP A 112 2.52 14.51 15.56
CA ASP A 112 2.20 13.24 16.19
C ASP A 112 3.26 12.21 15.79
N LYS A 113 4.24 12.03 16.68
CA LYS A 113 5.37 11.12 16.48
C LYS A 113 4.97 9.65 16.64
N SER A 114 3.97 9.35 17.46
CA SER A 114 3.50 7.98 17.70
C SER A 114 2.92 7.42 16.40
N SER A 115 1.91 8.11 15.85
CA SER A 115 1.26 7.71 14.59
C SER A 115 2.23 7.71 13.41
N ALA A 116 3.12 8.73 13.33
CA ALA A 116 4.14 8.78 12.29
C ALA A 116 5.10 7.59 12.35
N LEU A 117 5.56 7.21 13.55
CA LEU A 117 6.47 6.08 13.74
C LEU A 117 5.82 4.76 13.35
N VAL A 118 4.58 4.52 13.81
CA VAL A 118 3.85 3.29 13.47
C VAL A 118 3.67 3.19 11.96
N ARG A 119 3.19 4.27 11.30
CA ARG A 119 2.97 4.25 9.86
C ARG A 119 4.26 4.21 9.05
N ALA A 120 5.33 4.87 9.50
CA ALA A 120 6.64 4.78 8.86
C ALA A 120 7.20 3.36 8.89
N ALA A 121 7.02 2.66 10.00
CA ALA A 121 7.47 1.29 10.13
C ALA A 121 6.63 0.32 9.29
N GLU A 122 5.31 0.48 9.26
CA GLU A 122 4.43 -0.29 8.37
C GLU A 122 4.78 -0.09 6.89
N MET A 123 4.91 1.17 6.44
CA MET A 123 5.27 1.49 5.05
C MET A 123 6.67 0.97 4.69
N THR A 124 7.62 1.02 5.63
CA THR A 124 8.93 0.41 5.46
C THR A 124 8.81 -1.11 5.30
N GLY A 125 7.99 -1.77 6.11
CA GLY A 125 7.65 -3.19 5.95
C GLY A 125 7.08 -3.47 4.56
N LEU A 126 6.13 -2.66 4.08
CA LEU A 126 5.52 -2.81 2.76
C LEU A 126 6.53 -2.64 1.62
N TRP A 127 7.35 -1.60 1.64
CA TRP A 127 8.34 -1.36 0.59
C TRP A 127 9.43 -2.43 0.56
N THR A 128 9.90 -2.88 1.73
CA THR A 128 10.90 -3.95 1.84
C THR A 128 10.32 -5.31 1.45
N ALA A 129 9.06 -5.60 1.78
CA ALA A 129 8.34 -6.78 1.33
C ALA A 129 8.14 -6.79 -0.19
N ALA A 130 7.75 -5.66 -0.78
CA ALA A 130 7.61 -5.53 -2.24
C ALA A 130 8.96 -5.74 -2.95
N TRP A 131 10.05 -5.20 -2.41
CA TRP A 131 11.40 -5.48 -2.90
C TRP A 131 11.77 -6.96 -2.76
N ALA A 132 11.51 -7.57 -1.59
CA ALA A 132 11.81 -8.97 -1.34
C ALA A 132 11.05 -9.90 -2.30
N LEU A 133 9.78 -9.61 -2.57
CA LEU A 133 8.97 -10.30 -3.57
C LEU A 133 9.58 -10.17 -4.97
N ALA A 134 9.96 -8.95 -5.37
CA ALA A 134 10.59 -8.71 -6.67
C ALA A 134 11.91 -9.48 -6.85
N GLU A 135 12.72 -9.62 -5.79
CA GLU A 135 13.95 -10.42 -5.80
C GLU A 135 13.68 -11.94 -5.77
N ALA A 136 12.62 -12.38 -5.09
CA ALA A 136 12.24 -13.79 -4.99
C ALA A 136 11.71 -14.37 -6.30
N LEU A 137 11.05 -13.56 -7.14
CA LEU A 137 10.47 -13.99 -8.42
C LEU A 137 11.56 -14.38 -9.43
N ARG A 138 11.78 -15.69 -9.60
CA ARG A 138 12.84 -16.25 -10.45
C ARG A 138 12.38 -16.61 -11.85
N SER A 139 11.19 -17.19 -11.96
CA SER A 139 10.62 -17.79 -13.17
C SER A 139 9.45 -16.99 -13.74
N ASN A 140 9.10 -17.25 -15.00
CA ASN A 140 7.86 -16.71 -15.58
C ASN A 140 6.60 -17.34 -14.96
N GLY A 141 6.69 -18.60 -14.49
CA GLY A 141 5.61 -19.28 -13.78
C GLY A 141 5.23 -18.55 -12.49
N GLU A 142 6.21 -18.20 -11.65
CA GLU A 142 5.97 -17.44 -10.41
C GLU A 142 5.38 -16.05 -10.68
N ARG A 143 5.82 -15.37 -11.76
CA ARG A 143 5.25 -14.08 -12.17
C ARG A 143 3.79 -14.23 -12.59
N ARG A 144 3.48 -15.23 -13.42
CA ARG A 144 2.11 -15.54 -13.83
C ARG A 144 1.25 -15.93 -12.63
N PHE A 145 1.79 -16.65 -11.66
CA PHE A 145 1.12 -16.99 -10.41
C PHE A 145 0.72 -15.73 -9.62
N ILE A 146 1.65 -14.79 -9.39
CA ILE A 146 1.33 -13.53 -8.70
C ILE A 146 0.27 -12.70 -9.45
N LEU A 147 0.37 -12.63 -10.78
CA LEU A 147 -0.65 -11.95 -11.60
C LEU A 147 -2.01 -12.66 -11.53
N ALA A 148 -2.03 -13.99 -11.50
CA ALA A 148 -3.26 -14.76 -11.35
C ALA A 148 -3.88 -14.55 -9.96
N VAL A 149 -3.07 -14.48 -8.90
CA VAL A 149 -3.52 -14.14 -7.54
C VAL A 149 -4.14 -12.74 -7.50
N LEU A 150 -3.53 -11.76 -8.16
CA LEU A 150 -4.09 -10.41 -8.27
C LEU A 150 -5.46 -10.42 -8.96
N VAL A 151 -5.58 -11.13 -10.08
CA VAL A 151 -6.87 -11.28 -10.79
C VAL A 151 -7.90 -12.00 -9.92
N ALA A 152 -7.50 -13.05 -9.20
CA ALA A 152 -8.36 -13.77 -8.27
C ALA A 152 -8.86 -12.88 -7.13
N ALA A 153 -7.98 -12.08 -6.54
CA ALA A 153 -8.31 -11.15 -5.47
C ALA A 153 -9.30 -10.07 -5.95
N ALA A 154 -9.03 -9.47 -7.13
CA ALA A 154 -9.92 -8.47 -7.72
C ALA A 154 -11.28 -9.06 -8.12
N ALA A 155 -11.31 -10.24 -8.74
CA ALA A 155 -12.55 -10.92 -9.11
C ALA A 155 -13.37 -11.33 -7.88
N GLY A 156 -12.70 -11.82 -6.82
CA GLY A 156 -13.32 -12.12 -5.53
C GLY A 156 -13.92 -10.88 -4.88
N ALA A 157 -13.18 -9.77 -4.84
CA ALA A 157 -13.68 -8.49 -4.34
C ALA A 157 -14.86 -7.96 -5.18
N ALA A 158 -14.81 -8.09 -6.50
CA ALA A 158 -15.95 -7.76 -7.37
C ALA A 158 -17.17 -8.63 -7.08
N ALA A 159 -17.00 -9.94 -6.88
CA ALA A 159 -18.10 -10.84 -6.54
C ALA A 159 -18.75 -10.46 -5.19
N VAL A 160 -17.94 -10.13 -4.18
CA VAL A 160 -18.44 -9.59 -2.90
C VAL A 160 -19.16 -8.26 -3.11
N GLY A 161 -18.63 -7.37 -3.96
CA GLY A 161 -19.29 -6.12 -4.32
C GLY A 161 -20.65 -6.33 -5.01
N ILE A 162 -20.74 -7.29 -5.93
CA ILE A 162 -22.00 -7.65 -6.60
C ILE A 162 -23.01 -8.19 -5.58
N TYR A 163 -22.58 -9.07 -4.67
CA TYR A 163 -23.43 -9.55 -3.57
C TYR A 163 -23.88 -8.41 -2.65
N GLN A 164 -22.95 -7.51 -2.29
CA GLN A 164 -23.23 -6.34 -1.48
C GLN A 164 -24.27 -5.45 -2.15
N HIS A 165 -24.20 -5.23 -3.47
CA HIS A 165 -25.20 -4.47 -4.20
C HIS A 165 -26.57 -5.16 -4.22
N ALA A 166 -26.58 -6.45 -4.56
CA ALA A 166 -27.82 -7.19 -4.80
C ALA A 166 -28.60 -7.50 -3.50
N TYR A 167 -27.89 -7.75 -2.40
CA TYR A 167 -28.51 -8.20 -1.14
C TYR A 167 -28.10 -7.36 0.06
N GLY A 168 -26.80 -7.09 0.22
CA GLY A 168 -26.28 -6.44 1.43
C GLY A 168 -26.81 -5.02 1.67
N LEU A 169 -26.66 -4.12 0.70
CA LEU A 169 -27.11 -2.72 0.80
C LEU A 169 -28.63 -2.61 0.93
N PRO A 170 -29.46 -3.30 0.12
CA PRO A 170 -30.91 -3.28 0.31
C PRO A 170 -31.36 -3.73 1.70
N GLN A 171 -30.78 -4.80 2.24
CA GLN A 171 -31.10 -5.29 3.58
C GLN A 171 -30.68 -4.31 4.68
N MET A 172 -29.46 -3.76 4.60
CA MET A 172 -29.01 -2.75 5.56
C MET A 172 -29.84 -1.48 5.49
N TRP A 173 -30.29 -1.09 4.29
CA TRP A 173 -31.18 0.06 4.11
C TRP A 173 -32.56 -0.19 4.73
N GLN A 174 -33.16 -1.37 4.51
CA GLN A 174 -34.41 -1.74 5.15
C GLN A 174 -34.30 -1.74 6.68
N TYR A 175 -33.25 -2.36 7.22
CA TYR A 175 -32.98 -2.35 8.66
C TYR A 175 -32.81 -0.93 9.20
N PHE A 176 -32.06 -0.07 8.50
CA PHE A 176 -31.92 1.32 8.89
C PHE A 176 -33.25 2.08 8.86
N GLN A 177 -34.13 1.82 7.88
CA GLN A 177 -35.46 2.44 7.83
C GLN A 177 -36.36 1.98 8.97
N GLU A 178 -36.30 0.69 9.30
CA GLU A 178 -37.08 0.10 10.40
C GLU A 178 -36.58 0.55 11.78
N HIS A 179 -35.28 0.80 11.94
CA HIS A 179 -34.64 1.07 13.25
C HIS A 179 -33.84 2.38 13.25
N ARG A 180 -34.29 3.39 12.48
CA ARG A 180 -33.55 4.63 12.22
C ARG A 180 -33.08 5.32 13.50
N GLU A 181 -33.97 5.54 14.45
CA GLU A 181 -33.65 6.28 15.69
C GLU A 181 -32.64 5.53 16.56
N GLU A 182 -32.79 4.21 16.66
CA GLU A 182 -31.88 3.35 17.43
C GLU A 182 -30.47 3.33 16.83
N VAL A 183 -30.37 3.15 15.50
CA VAL A 183 -29.08 3.13 14.80
C VAL A 183 -28.39 4.49 14.91
N LEU A 184 -29.11 5.60 14.72
CA LEU A 184 -28.55 6.93 14.88
C LEU A 184 -28.09 7.20 16.32
N ALA A 185 -28.89 6.81 17.32
CA ALA A 185 -28.52 6.93 18.73
C ALA A 185 -27.27 6.11 19.08
N GLN A 186 -27.17 4.87 18.61
CA GLN A 186 -25.99 4.01 18.80
C GLN A 186 -24.71 4.60 18.19
N GLN A 187 -24.84 5.31 17.07
CA GLN A 187 -23.73 5.97 16.39
C GLN A 187 -23.47 7.40 16.92
N GLY A 188 -24.28 7.88 17.87
CA GLY A 188 -24.21 9.26 18.38
C GLY A 188 -24.51 10.32 17.30
N ILE A 189 -25.29 9.98 16.27
CA ILE A 189 -25.65 10.87 15.17
C ILE A 189 -26.97 11.55 15.51
N VAL A 190 -26.98 12.89 15.46
CA VAL A 190 -28.19 13.69 15.69
C VAL A 190 -29.11 13.59 14.46
N PRO A 191 -30.41 13.27 14.60
CA PRO A 191 -31.35 13.27 13.48
C PRO A 191 -31.44 14.65 12.78
N GLY A 192 -31.55 14.65 11.46
CA GLY A 192 -31.59 15.83 10.60
C GLY A 192 -30.22 16.47 10.32
N SER A 193 -29.15 16.02 10.99
CA SER A 193 -27.82 16.60 10.87
C SER A 193 -27.13 16.24 9.54
N TYR A 194 -26.09 17.00 9.19
CA TYR A 194 -25.20 16.67 8.08
C TYR A 194 -24.56 15.29 8.23
N THR A 195 -24.21 14.87 9.45
CA THR A 195 -23.63 13.54 9.69
C THR A 195 -24.63 12.43 9.43
N GLU A 196 -25.93 12.64 9.65
CA GLU A 196 -26.98 11.71 9.19
C GLU A 196 -27.00 11.65 7.66
N LYS A 197 -27.00 12.79 6.96
CA LYS A 197 -27.00 12.81 5.48
C LYS A 197 -25.81 12.02 4.92
N MET A 198 -24.62 12.20 5.50
CA MET A 198 -23.41 11.45 5.14
C MET A 198 -23.53 9.96 5.47
N PHE A 199 -24.16 9.61 6.59
CA PHE A 199 -24.40 8.22 6.98
C PHE A 199 -25.37 7.53 6.02
N ILE A 200 -26.49 8.19 5.69
CA ILE A 200 -27.46 7.74 4.69
C ILE A 200 -26.80 7.53 3.33
N GLY A 201 -25.92 8.47 2.94
CA GLY A 201 -25.14 8.40 1.71
C GLY A 201 -24.31 7.12 1.56
N ARG A 202 -23.98 6.42 2.65
CA ARG A 202 -23.25 5.14 2.62
C ARG A 202 -24.12 3.97 2.16
N PHE A 203 -25.45 4.05 2.31
CA PHE A 203 -26.38 3.03 1.79
C PHE A 203 -26.71 3.25 0.31
N THR A 204 -26.80 4.51 -0.11
CA THR A 204 -27.12 4.88 -1.49
C THR A 204 -25.89 5.00 -2.38
N GLY A 205 -24.69 4.98 -1.80
CA GLY A 205 -23.42 5.04 -2.50
C GLY A 205 -23.01 3.73 -3.17
N GLY A 206 -21.93 3.79 -3.95
CA GLY A 206 -21.39 2.63 -4.63
C GLY A 206 -20.79 1.58 -3.70
N VAL A 207 -20.68 0.35 -4.20
CA VAL A 207 -20.18 -0.78 -3.39
C VAL A 207 -18.70 -0.66 -3.04
N GLN A 208 -18.33 -1.23 -1.90
CA GLN A 208 -16.97 -1.16 -1.35
C GLN A 208 -16.34 -2.52 -1.07
N ALA A 209 -17.13 -3.62 -1.04
CA ALA A 209 -16.65 -4.99 -0.85
C ALA A 209 -15.67 -5.19 0.33
N GLY A 210 -15.93 -4.48 1.43
CA GLY A 210 -15.08 -4.49 2.64
C GLY A 210 -13.85 -3.57 2.58
N LEU A 211 -13.52 -2.94 1.45
CA LEU A 211 -12.34 -2.08 1.30
C LEU A 211 -12.52 -0.64 1.80
N GLY A 212 -13.45 -0.41 2.74
CA GLY A 212 -13.71 0.89 3.38
C GLY A 212 -14.21 2.04 2.48
N HIS A 213 -13.99 1.99 1.16
CA HIS A 213 -14.35 3.06 0.24
C HIS A 213 -14.51 2.54 -1.22
N PRO A 214 -15.55 2.95 -1.98
CA PRO A 214 -15.78 2.50 -3.35
C PRO A 214 -14.64 2.80 -4.32
N ASN A 215 -14.02 3.98 -4.24
CA ASN A 215 -12.84 4.33 -5.03
C ASN A 215 -11.64 3.39 -4.85
N VAL A 216 -11.44 2.83 -3.65
CA VAL A 216 -10.33 1.89 -3.42
C VAL A 216 -10.62 0.55 -4.08
N LEU A 217 -11.87 0.07 -3.96
CA LEU A 217 -12.33 -1.10 -4.71
C LEU A 217 -12.18 -0.87 -6.21
N ALA A 218 -12.63 0.27 -6.73
CA ALA A 218 -12.52 0.60 -8.14
C ALA A 218 -11.07 0.53 -8.65
N ALA A 219 -10.10 1.05 -7.89
CA ALA A 219 -8.68 0.95 -8.23
C ALA A 219 -8.19 -0.51 -8.32
N LEU A 220 -8.57 -1.36 -7.35
CA LEU A 220 -8.25 -2.79 -7.38
C LEU A 220 -8.89 -3.48 -8.60
N LEU A 221 -10.17 -3.17 -8.89
CA LEU A 221 -10.91 -3.77 -10.01
C LEU A 221 -10.35 -3.35 -11.37
N VAL A 222 -9.92 -2.11 -11.53
CA VAL A 222 -9.20 -1.65 -12.74
C VAL A 222 -7.91 -2.45 -12.92
N LEU A 223 -7.14 -2.65 -11.84
CA LEU A 223 -5.89 -3.41 -11.89
C LEU A 223 -6.14 -4.88 -12.27
N GLY A 224 -7.16 -5.50 -11.68
CA GLY A 224 -7.62 -6.85 -12.00
C GLY A 224 -8.11 -6.98 -13.44
N LEU A 225 -8.97 -6.07 -13.90
CA LEU A 225 -9.53 -6.01 -15.24
C LEU A 225 -8.44 -5.96 -16.31
N LEU A 226 -7.52 -5.00 -16.21
CA LEU A 226 -6.45 -4.81 -17.20
C LEU A 226 -5.47 -5.99 -17.20
N THR A 227 -5.18 -6.55 -16.03
CA THR A 227 -4.31 -7.74 -15.90
C THR A 227 -4.97 -8.97 -16.52
N ALA A 228 -6.26 -9.20 -16.23
CA ALA A 228 -7.04 -10.31 -16.76
C ALA A 228 -7.16 -10.22 -18.30
N ALA A 229 -7.42 -9.03 -18.84
CA ALA A 229 -7.44 -8.79 -20.28
C ALA A 229 -6.07 -9.10 -20.95
N GLY A 230 -4.97 -8.71 -20.30
CA GLY A 230 -3.61 -9.03 -20.76
C GLY A 230 -3.34 -10.55 -20.79
N LEU A 231 -3.68 -11.25 -19.71
CA LEU A 231 -3.52 -12.71 -19.61
C LEU A 231 -4.42 -13.46 -20.61
N ALA A 232 -5.66 -13.00 -20.78
CA ALA A 232 -6.58 -13.57 -21.77
C ALA A 232 -6.00 -13.47 -23.19
N ARG A 233 -5.45 -12.31 -23.57
CA ARG A 233 -4.84 -12.10 -24.88
C ARG A 233 -3.63 -13.00 -25.12
N GLU A 234 -2.77 -13.16 -24.10
CA GLU A 234 -1.61 -14.05 -24.14
C GLU A 234 -2.06 -15.50 -24.38
N LYS A 235 -2.99 -16.00 -23.55
CA LYS A 235 -3.49 -17.38 -23.62
C LYS A 235 -4.30 -17.69 -24.87
N TRP A 236 -5.02 -16.69 -25.39
CA TRP A 236 -5.70 -16.82 -26.68
C TRP A 236 -4.72 -16.98 -27.85
N SER A 237 -3.52 -16.37 -27.74
CA SER A 237 -2.51 -16.42 -28.80
C SER A 237 -1.61 -17.66 -28.82
N GLU A 238 -1.54 -18.41 -27.71
CA GLU A 238 -0.69 -19.60 -27.56
C GLU A 238 -1.26 -20.86 -28.29
N THR A 239 -1.90 -20.72 -29.47
CA THR A 239 -2.71 -21.79 -30.09
C THR A 239 -1.95 -23.02 -30.57
N CYS A 240 -2.20 -24.16 -29.89
CA CYS A 240 -2.75 -25.43 -30.41
C CYS A 240 -3.12 -26.34 -29.21
N GLY A 241 -4.35 -26.21 -28.66
CA GLY A 241 -4.84 -27.06 -27.56
C GLY A 241 -6.08 -26.50 -26.83
N ARG A 242 -6.90 -27.37 -26.24
CA ARG A 242 -8.11 -26.97 -25.47
C ARG A 242 -7.78 -26.27 -24.14
N GLY A 243 -6.65 -26.59 -23.51
CA GLY A 243 -6.23 -26.05 -22.20
C GLY A 243 -6.01 -24.52 -22.18
N PRO A 244 -5.14 -23.96 -23.04
CA PRO A 244 -4.90 -22.50 -23.07
C PRO A 244 -6.14 -21.67 -23.38
N ARG A 245 -7.04 -22.19 -24.23
CA ARG A 245 -8.32 -21.54 -24.55
C ARG A 245 -9.27 -21.51 -23.35
N GLY A 246 -9.36 -22.62 -22.59
CA GLY A 246 -10.14 -22.65 -21.35
C GLY A 246 -9.66 -21.61 -20.34
N LEU A 247 -8.34 -21.49 -20.16
CA LEU A 247 -7.77 -20.47 -19.27
C LEU A 247 -8.04 -19.04 -19.77
N ALA A 248 -7.98 -18.81 -21.09
CA ALA A 248 -8.33 -17.51 -21.66
C ALA A 248 -9.80 -17.14 -21.39
N VAL A 249 -10.72 -18.11 -21.50
CA VAL A 249 -12.14 -17.91 -21.15
C VAL A 249 -12.29 -17.54 -19.67
N VAL A 250 -11.59 -18.24 -18.76
CA VAL A 250 -11.60 -17.90 -17.32
C VAL A 250 -11.10 -16.47 -17.08
N CYS A 251 -10.02 -16.05 -17.73
CA CYS A 251 -9.53 -14.67 -17.63
C CYS A 251 -10.53 -13.64 -18.20
N ILE A 252 -11.23 -13.95 -19.29
CA ILE A 252 -12.29 -13.10 -19.85
C ILE A 252 -13.45 -12.97 -18.85
N LEU A 253 -13.90 -14.08 -18.26
CA LEU A 253 -14.95 -14.06 -17.25
C LEU A 253 -14.54 -13.24 -16.03
N ALA A 254 -13.31 -13.40 -15.54
CA ALA A 254 -12.77 -12.59 -14.44
C ALA A 254 -12.73 -11.10 -14.80
N ALA A 255 -12.34 -10.76 -16.03
CA ALA A 255 -12.37 -9.38 -16.53
C ALA A 255 -13.81 -8.82 -16.56
N VAL A 256 -14.78 -9.60 -17.02
CA VAL A 256 -16.21 -9.21 -17.03
C VAL A 256 -16.71 -8.97 -15.60
N VAL A 257 -16.43 -9.89 -14.67
CA VAL A 257 -16.82 -9.75 -13.25
C VAL A 257 -16.19 -8.48 -12.65
N CYS A 258 -14.91 -8.22 -12.90
CA CYS A 258 -14.26 -6.98 -12.46
C CYS A 258 -14.91 -5.73 -13.09
N GLY A 259 -15.29 -5.79 -14.37
CA GLY A 259 -15.98 -4.70 -15.07
C GLY A 259 -17.36 -4.41 -14.50
N VAL A 260 -18.16 -5.45 -14.22
CA VAL A 260 -19.46 -5.31 -13.57
C VAL A 260 -19.28 -4.72 -12.17
N GLY A 261 -18.38 -5.29 -11.36
CA GLY A 261 -18.07 -4.76 -10.03
C GLY A 261 -17.63 -3.29 -10.08
N LEU A 262 -16.84 -2.90 -11.09
CA LEU A 262 -16.36 -1.53 -11.28
C LEU A 262 -17.53 -0.56 -11.49
N VAL A 263 -18.49 -0.90 -12.34
CA VAL A 263 -19.69 -0.07 -12.55
C VAL A 263 -20.51 0.06 -11.26
N LEU A 264 -20.63 -1.02 -10.48
CA LEU A 264 -21.34 -0.99 -9.20
C LEU A 264 -20.65 -0.15 -8.13
N THR A 265 -19.34 0.13 -8.26
CA THR A 265 -18.65 1.08 -7.36
C THR A 265 -19.11 2.52 -7.55
N GLN A 266 -19.78 2.83 -8.67
CA GLN A 266 -20.16 4.20 -9.07
C GLN A 266 -18.97 5.19 -9.08
N SER A 267 -17.73 4.69 -9.15
CA SER A 267 -16.53 5.50 -9.17
C SER A 267 -16.24 6.00 -10.58
N ARG A 268 -16.66 7.24 -10.88
CA ARG A 268 -16.40 7.88 -12.19
C ARG A 268 -14.92 7.91 -12.55
N ALA A 269 -14.05 8.13 -11.57
CA ALA A 269 -12.60 8.09 -11.77
C ALA A 269 -12.10 6.68 -12.11
N GLY A 270 -12.63 5.64 -11.45
CA GLY A 270 -12.30 4.25 -11.74
C GLY A 270 -12.78 3.81 -13.13
N GLU A 271 -14.01 4.16 -13.51
CA GLU A 271 -14.57 3.92 -14.85
C GLU A 271 -13.71 4.58 -15.94
N ALA A 272 -13.35 5.85 -15.75
CA ALA A 272 -12.47 6.57 -16.67
C ALA A 272 -11.07 5.93 -16.75
N ALA A 273 -10.49 5.52 -15.63
CA ALA A 273 -9.20 4.84 -15.58
C ALA A 273 -9.23 3.49 -16.32
N ALA A 274 -10.30 2.70 -16.19
CA ALA A 274 -10.50 1.48 -16.96
C ALA A 274 -10.60 1.76 -18.46
N ALA A 275 -11.40 2.75 -18.87
CA ALA A 275 -11.56 3.10 -20.27
C ALA A 275 -10.23 3.54 -20.92
N VAL A 276 -9.49 4.43 -20.25
CA VAL A 276 -8.15 4.86 -20.68
C VAL A 276 -7.18 3.68 -20.71
N GLY A 277 -7.20 2.82 -19.69
CA GLY A 277 -6.35 1.64 -19.61
C GLY A 277 -6.61 0.63 -20.73
N LEU A 278 -7.87 0.33 -21.03
CA LEU A 278 -8.28 -0.55 -22.12
C LEU A 278 -7.90 0.05 -23.48
N PHE A 279 -8.08 1.36 -23.66
CA PHE A 279 -7.63 2.07 -24.84
C PHE A 279 -6.11 1.98 -25.00
N TRP A 280 -5.34 2.20 -23.93
CA TRP A 280 -3.89 2.06 -23.95
C TRP A 280 -3.43 0.62 -24.25
N LEU A 281 -4.13 -0.40 -23.74
CA LEU A 281 -3.89 -1.80 -24.10
C LEU A 281 -4.15 -2.04 -25.59
N ALA A 282 -5.27 -1.56 -26.12
CA ALA A 282 -5.60 -1.67 -27.54
C ALA A 282 -4.56 -0.99 -28.44
N VAL A 283 -4.09 0.20 -28.05
CA VAL A 283 -3.00 0.92 -28.71
C VAL A 283 -1.69 0.12 -28.64
N ALA A 284 -1.37 -0.45 -27.47
CA ALA A 284 -0.18 -1.28 -27.29
C ALA A 284 -0.18 -2.51 -28.21
N TRP A 285 -1.35 -3.11 -28.43
CA TRP A 285 -1.52 -4.31 -29.24
C TRP A 285 -1.60 -4.04 -30.75
N ARG A 286 -2.21 -2.93 -31.18
CA ARG A 286 -2.47 -2.67 -32.61
C ARG A 286 -1.46 -1.72 -33.26
N VAL A 287 -0.82 -0.83 -32.50
CA VAL A 287 -0.02 0.26 -33.07
C VAL A 287 1.48 0.01 -32.94
N HIS A 288 2.12 -0.38 -34.03
CA HIS A 288 3.55 -0.69 -34.08
C HIS A 288 4.46 0.55 -34.15
N SER A 289 3.97 1.66 -34.72
CA SER A 289 4.74 2.91 -34.84
C SER A 289 4.92 3.59 -33.48
N ARG A 290 6.17 3.83 -33.08
CA ARG A 290 6.50 4.49 -31.80
C ARG A 290 5.91 5.90 -31.69
N ARG A 291 5.95 6.69 -32.77
CA ARG A 291 5.42 8.07 -32.80
C ARG A 291 3.90 8.08 -32.64
N ARG A 292 3.20 7.25 -33.43
CA ARG A 292 1.72 7.13 -33.33
C ARG A 292 1.30 6.60 -31.96
N ARG A 293 2.03 5.62 -31.40
CA ARG A 293 1.75 5.09 -30.08
C ARG A 293 1.90 6.14 -28.98
N ALA A 294 2.97 6.93 -29.02
CA ALA A 294 3.17 8.04 -28.08
C ALA A 294 2.06 9.09 -28.19
N ALA A 295 1.69 9.51 -29.41
CA ALA A 295 0.59 10.43 -29.64
C ALA A 295 -0.74 9.88 -29.10
N LEU A 296 -1.05 8.63 -29.38
CA LEU A 296 -2.27 7.97 -28.90
C LEU A 296 -2.26 7.80 -27.38
N TYR A 297 -1.12 7.52 -26.73
CA TYR A 297 -1.08 7.50 -25.26
C TYR A 297 -1.38 8.86 -24.62
N LEU A 298 -1.00 9.95 -25.28
CA LEU A 298 -1.31 11.31 -24.82
C LEU A 298 -2.74 11.76 -25.17
N ALA A 299 -3.37 11.16 -26.20
CA ALA A 299 -4.66 11.60 -26.71
C ALA A 299 -5.79 11.62 -25.66
N PRO A 300 -6.00 10.59 -24.82
CA PRO A 300 -7.03 10.64 -23.77
C PRO A 300 -6.79 11.75 -22.74
N LEU A 301 -5.52 12.05 -22.42
CA LEU A 301 -5.16 13.11 -21.48
C LEU A 301 -5.50 14.49 -22.08
N ALA A 302 -5.14 14.71 -23.34
CA ALA A 302 -5.46 15.94 -24.06
C ALA A 302 -6.97 16.11 -24.24
N ALA A 303 -7.68 15.03 -24.60
CA ALA A 303 -9.13 15.04 -24.75
C ALA A 303 -9.84 15.32 -23.42
N GLY A 304 -9.39 14.71 -22.32
CA GLY A 304 -9.92 14.98 -20.98
C GLY A 304 -9.72 16.43 -20.55
N ALA A 305 -8.54 16.99 -20.79
CA ALA A 305 -8.26 18.40 -20.51
C ALA A 305 -9.14 19.35 -21.36
N ALA A 306 -9.30 19.06 -22.66
CA ALA A 306 -10.15 19.84 -23.54
C ALA A 306 -11.65 19.75 -23.16
N ALA A 307 -12.13 18.55 -22.84
CA ALA A 307 -13.52 18.34 -22.40
C ALA A 307 -13.81 19.09 -21.10
N LEU A 308 -12.87 19.09 -20.15
CA LEU A 308 -12.99 19.83 -18.91
C LEU A 308 -13.02 21.36 -19.16
N ALA A 309 -12.15 21.87 -20.03
CA ALA A 309 -12.12 23.28 -20.39
C ALA A 309 -13.41 23.73 -21.09
N LEU A 310 -13.94 22.92 -22.01
CA LEU A 310 -15.21 23.17 -22.68
C LEU A 310 -16.39 23.10 -21.71
N ALA A 311 -16.42 22.11 -20.82
CA ALA A 311 -17.45 21.98 -19.80
C ALA A 311 -17.49 23.19 -18.85
N ALA A 312 -16.32 23.68 -18.44
CA ALA A 312 -16.22 24.89 -17.62
C ALA A 312 -16.68 26.15 -18.36
N ALA A 313 -16.51 26.22 -19.67
CA ALA A 313 -16.93 27.36 -20.48
C ALA A 313 -18.43 27.35 -20.85
N ALA A 314 -19.06 26.18 -20.88
CA ALA A 314 -20.42 25.99 -21.42
C ALA A 314 -21.52 25.81 -20.36
N ASP A 315 -21.18 25.82 -19.07
CA ASP A 315 -22.11 25.69 -17.93
C ASP A 315 -23.16 24.57 -18.08
N LEU A 316 -22.71 23.41 -18.60
CA LEU A 316 -23.61 22.32 -19.01
C LEU A 316 -24.24 21.61 -17.79
N PRO A 317 -25.53 21.22 -17.82
CA PRO A 317 -26.17 20.47 -16.74
C PRO A 317 -25.43 19.17 -16.41
N GLY A 318 -25.18 18.89 -15.13
CA GLY A 318 -24.42 17.71 -14.67
C GLY A 318 -22.89 17.89 -14.65
N THR A 319 -22.35 18.96 -15.22
CA THR A 319 -20.92 19.29 -15.08
C THR A 319 -20.59 19.91 -13.72
N GLY A 320 -21.58 20.51 -13.06
CA GLY A 320 -21.44 21.13 -11.75
C GLY A 320 -20.81 20.20 -10.72
N ASP A 321 -21.20 18.93 -10.66
CA ASP A 321 -20.67 17.98 -9.66
C ASP A 321 -19.26 17.49 -10.00
N ALA A 322 -18.96 17.25 -11.28
CA ALA A 322 -17.62 16.88 -11.73
C ALA A 322 -16.63 18.04 -11.56
N LEU A 323 -17.03 19.26 -11.89
CA LEU A 323 -16.24 20.48 -11.67
C LEU A 323 -16.08 20.77 -10.18
N ARG A 324 -17.12 20.54 -9.37
CA ARG A 324 -17.07 20.70 -7.90
C ARG A 324 -16.08 19.74 -7.25
N THR A 325 -16.13 18.45 -7.59
CA THR A 325 -15.17 17.46 -7.06
C THR A 325 -13.73 17.75 -7.51
N LEU A 326 -13.52 18.21 -8.74
CA LEU A 326 -12.20 18.65 -9.18
C LEU A 326 -11.76 19.92 -8.45
N ARG A 327 -12.67 20.87 -8.24
CA ARG A 327 -12.40 22.11 -7.50
C ARG A 327 -11.95 21.80 -6.07
N TYR A 328 -12.62 20.89 -5.37
CA TYR A 328 -12.19 20.44 -4.05
C TYR A 328 -10.76 19.87 -4.07
N ARG A 329 -10.41 19.05 -5.07
CA ARG A 329 -9.03 18.55 -5.22
C ARG A 329 -8.03 19.68 -5.45
N LEU A 330 -8.37 20.69 -6.25
CA LEU A 330 -7.51 21.88 -6.44
C LEU A 330 -7.34 22.67 -5.14
N ASP A 331 -8.40 22.84 -4.36
CA ASP A 331 -8.35 23.46 -3.04
C ASP A 331 -7.41 22.66 -2.11
N TYR A 332 -7.43 21.32 -2.17
CA TYR A 332 -6.49 20.45 -1.41
C TYR A 332 -5.05 20.67 -1.86
N TRP A 333 -4.81 20.75 -3.16
CA TRP A 333 -3.47 20.94 -3.71
C TRP A 333 -2.92 22.32 -3.41
N GLN A 334 -3.76 23.35 -3.45
CA GLN A 334 -3.37 24.71 -3.07
C GLN A 334 -2.97 24.76 -1.59
N ALA A 335 -3.80 24.24 -0.69
CA ALA A 335 -3.46 24.16 0.74
C ALA A 335 -2.20 23.32 0.99
N THR A 336 -1.99 22.24 0.22
CA THR A 336 -0.79 21.40 0.32
C THR A 336 0.47 22.13 -0.17
N ALA A 337 0.36 22.93 -1.23
CA ALA A 337 1.46 23.74 -1.73
C ALA A 337 1.88 24.82 -0.72
N GLU A 338 0.91 25.43 -0.03
CA GLU A 338 1.16 26.35 1.10
C GLU A 338 1.87 25.64 2.26
N MET A 339 1.37 24.48 2.67
CA MET A 339 1.97 23.63 3.70
C MET A 339 3.44 23.30 3.38
N LEU A 340 3.72 22.91 2.13
CA LEU A 340 5.07 22.57 1.67
C LEU A 340 6.06 23.73 1.81
N ARG A 341 5.64 24.99 1.81
CA ARG A 341 6.58 26.12 2.04
C ARG A 341 7.28 26.03 3.39
N GLY A 342 6.62 25.47 4.40
CA GLY A 342 7.18 25.25 5.74
C GLY A 342 7.83 23.88 5.94
N SER A 343 7.48 22.86 5.14
CA SER A 343 7.87 21.46 5.39
C SER A 343 8.43 20.70 4.17
N TRP A 344 8.79 21.38 3.08
CA TRP A 344 9.22 20.73 1.83
C TRP A 344 10.42 19.77 1.96
N LEU A 345 11.34 20.03 2.89
CA LEU A 345 12.56 19.22 3.04
C LEU A 345 12.30 17.94 3.84
N GLY A 346 11.75 18.08 5.06
CA GLY A 346 11.55 16.98 6.01
C GLY A 346 10.19 16.29 5.91
N GLY A 347 9.20 16.92 5.26
CA GLY A 347 7.81 16.50 5.33
C GLY A 347 7.20 16.73 6.72
N VAL A 348 5.91 16.43 6.87
CA VAL A 348 5.16 16.54 8.13
C VAL A 348 5.04 15.20 8.88
N GLY A 349 5.54 14.11 8.31
CA GLY A 349 5.34 12.75 8.83
C GLY A 349 4.15 12.04 8.20
N LEU A 350 4.21 10.71 8.16
CA LEU A 350 3.06 9.89 7.79
C LEU A 350 1.93 10.04 8.84
N GLU A 351 0.67 9.92 8.43
CA GLU A 351 -0.53 10.19 9.26
C GLU A 351 -0.68 11.62 9.80
N ASN A 352 0.25 12.53 9.52
CA ASN A 352 0.21 13.89 10.05
C ASN A 352 -0.38 14.92 9.09
N PHE A 353 -0.64 14.55 7.82
CA PHE A 353 -1.12 15.49 6.81
C PHE A 353 -2.41 16.19 7.25
N GLY A 354 -3.40 15.47 7.76
CA GLY A 354 -4.67 16.05 8.22
C GLY A 354 -4.50 17.09 9.32
N LEU A 355 -3.57 16.86 10.26
CA LEU A 355 -3.24 17.79 11.36
C LEU A 355 -2.63 19.11 10.87
N HIS A 356 -1.95 19.07 9.72
CA HIS A 356 -1.36 20.24 9.09
C HIS A 356 -2.32 20.90 8.10
N TYR A 357 -3.11 20.10 7.39
CA TYR A 357 -4.03 20.57 6.35
C TYR A 357 -5.02 21.61 6.87
N THR A 358 -5.54 21.44 8.09
CA THR A 358 -6.53 22.35 8.67
C THR A 358 -6.04 23.79 8.81
N GLU A 359 -4.75 24.00 9.04
CA GLU A 359 -4.13 25.33 9.15
C GLU A 359 -4.12 26.06 7.79
N PHE A 360 -3.95 25.32 6.69
CA PHE A 360 -3.88 25.87 5.33
C PHE A 360 -5.19 25.73 4.56
N LYS A 361 -6.22 25.14 5.18
CA LYS A 361 -7.51 24.89 4.58
C LYS A 361 -8.17 26.21 4.17
N LEU A 362 -8.61 26.28 2.92
CA LEU A 362 -9.29 27.46 2.38
C LEU A 362 -10.66 27.69 3.04
N PRO A 363 -11.10 28.93 3.24
CA PRO A 363 -12.37 29.26 3.91
C PRO A 363 -13.61 28.59 3.32
N TRP A 364 -13.67 28.47 1.99
CA TRP A 364 -14.79 27.87 1.26
C TRP A 364 -14.66 26.35 1.10
N ALA A 365 -13.53 25.74 1.48
CA ALA A 365 -13.34 24.30 1.34
C ALA A 365 -14.21 23.57 2.36
N PRO A 366 -15.13 22.68 1.95
CA PRO A 366 -16.02 22.01 2.90
C PRO A 366 -15.25 20.95 3.69
N GLU A 367 -14.36 20.17 3.08
CA GLU A 367 -13.84 18.95 3.69
C GLU A 367 -12.60 19.18 4.57
N VAL A 368 -12.43 18.34 5.59
CA VAL A 368 -11.14 18.14 6.28
C VAL A 368 -10.63 16.80 5.79
N VAL A 369 -9.50 16.81 5.08
CA VAL A 369 -8.98 15.62 4.39
C VAL A 369 -7.71 15.10 5.04
N SER A 370 -7.51 13.78 4.98
CA SER A 370 -6.33 13.08 5.50
C SER A 370 -5.20 12.96 4.48
N ASP A 371 -5.49 13.14 3.19
CA ASP A 371 -4.49 13.14 2.11
C ASP A 371 -4.88 14.11 0.98
N PRO A 372 -3.90 14.62 0.19
CA PRO A 372 -4.18 15.59 -0.88
C PRO A 372 -4.76 14.96 -2.15
N HIS A 373 -5.04 13.65 -2.16
CA HIS A 373 -5.47 12.87 -3.31
C HIS A 373 -4.61 13.05 -4.57
N ASN A 374 -3.31 13.21 -4.35
CA ASN A 374 -2.30 13.25 -5.38
C ASN A 374 -1.07 12.55 -4.82
N MET A 375 -0.69 11.42 -5.41
CA MET A 375 0.40 10.58 -4.90
C MET A 375 1.74 11.34 -4.77
N VAL A 376 2.03 12.27 -5.69
CA VAL A 376 3.27 13.07 -5.65
C VAL A 376 3.22 14.04 -4.48
N LEU A 377 2.12 14.78 -4.34
CA LEU A 377 1.95 15.70 -3.23
C LEU A 377 1.90 14.97 -1.89
N ALA A 378 1.20 13.84 -1.80
CA ALA A 378 1.10 13.03 -0.59
C ALA A 378 2.47 12.50 -0.15
N ILE A 379 3.28 11.97 -1.08
CA ILE A 379 4.63 11.51 -0.76
C ILE A 379 5.53 12.69 -0.37
N TRP A 380 5.45 13.82 -1.06
CA TRP A 380 6.29 14.96 -0.77
C TRP A 380 5.92 15.64 0.56
N SER A 381 4.63 15.89 0.81
CA SER A 381 4.17 16.50 2.06
C SER A 381 4.47 15.60 3.26
N SER A 382 4.34 14.28 3.12
CA SER A 382 4.50 13.36 4.25
C SER A 382 5.94 12.92 4.48
N LEU A 383 6.72 12.65 3.42
CA LEU A 383 8.09 12.09 3.50
C LEU A 383 9.20 13.08 3.09
N GLY A 384 8.82 14.31 2.76
CA GLY A 384 9.76 15.35 2.34
C GLY A 384 10.44 15.08 1.00
N LEU A 385 11.54 15.80 0.76
CA LEU A 385 12.28 15.71 -0.50
C LEU A 385 12.90 14.32 -0.72
N ALA A 386 13.30 13.64 0.35
CA ALA A 386 13.85 12.29 0.26
C ALA A 386 12.82 11.29 -0.27
N GLY A 387 11.58 11.33 0.23
CA GLY A 387 10.49 10.49 -0.29
C GLY A 387 10.15 10.81 -1.75
N LEU A 388 10.09 12.09 -2.11
CA LEU A 388 9.86 12.51 -3.50
C LEU A 388 10.96 12.00 -4.43
N ALA A 389 12.23 12.12 -4.02
CA ALA A 389 13.37 11.58 -4.76
C ALA A 389 13.29 10.05 -4.88
N GLY A 390 12.86 9.36 -3.83
CA GLY A 390 12.61 7.92 -3.83
C GLY A 390 11.54 7.51 -4.85
N LEU A 391 10.41 8.22 -4.89
CA LEU A 391 9.34 8.00 -5.88
C LEU A 391 9.84 8.25 -7.32
N ALA A 392 10.54 9.36 -7.54
CA ALA A 392 11.10 9.69 -8.85
C ALA A 392 12.14 8.65 -9.31
N ALA A 393 13.00 8.19 -8.40
CA ALA A 393 13.96 7.13 -8.67
C ALA A 393 13.25 5.81 -9.04
N LEU A 394 12.18 5.44 -8.32
CA LEU A 394 11.39 4.24 -8.61
C LEU A 394 10.74 4.31 -10.00
N ALA A 395 10.15 5.46 -10.35
CA ALA A 395 9.56 5.68 -11.67
C ALA A 395 10.60 5.63 -12.79
N GLY A 396 11.76 6.29 -12.61
CA GLY A 396 12.85 6.28 -13.58
C GLY A 396 13.41 4.87 -13.83
N VAL A 397 13.51 4.10 -12.76
CA VAL A 397 13.90 2.69 -12.75
C VAL A 397 12.89 1.80 -13.49
N ALA A 398 11.60 1.97 -13.24
CA ALA A 398 10.54 1.24 -13.94
C ALA A 398 10.59 1.54 -15.45
N ALA A 399 10.70 2.82 -15.81
CA ALA A 399 10.84 3.27 -17.19
C ALA A 399 12.10 2.71 -17.87
N ALA A 400 13.24 2.65 -17.16
CA ALA A 400 14.47 2.05 -17.68
C ALA A 400 14.31 0.54 -17.92
N THR A 401 13.62 -0.17 -17.03
CA THR A 401 13.36 -1.61 -17.15
C THR A 401 12.47 -1.93 -18.35
N VAL A 402 11.38 -1.17 -18.53
CA VAL A 402 10.48 -1.29 -19.69
C VAL A 402 11.24 -1.04 -21.00
N ARG A 403 12.03 0.06 -21.07
CA ARG A 403 12.84 0.38 -22.25
C ARG A 403 13.83 -0.72 -22.61
N ARG A 404 14.51 -1.30 -21.61
CA ARG A 404 15.46 -2.42 -21.82
C ARG A 404 14.76 -3.67 -22.34
N ARG A 405 13.59 -4.02 -21.80
CA ARG A 405 12.81 -5.18 -22.28
C ARG A 405 12.28 -4.96 -23.69
N ALA A 406 11.77 -3.77 -24.00
CA ALA A 406 11.32 -3.43 -25.35
C ALA A 406 12.47 -3.49 -26.37
N ALA A 407 13.65 -2.99 -26.01
CA ALA A 407 14.84 -3.08 -26.86
C ALA A 407 15.31 -4.53 -27.06
N ALA A 408 15.26 -5.36 -26.01
CA ALA A 408 15.59 -6.78 -26.10
C ALA A 408 14.60 -7.55 -27.00
N ALA A 409 13.29 -7.30 -26.86
CA ALA A 409 12.26 -7.88 -27.70
C ALA A 409 12.43 -7.47 -29.18
N ALA A 410 12.69 -6.20 -29.45
CA ALA A 410 12.97 -5.71 -30.81
C ALA A 410 14.24 -6.32 -31.42
N ALA A 411 15.25 -6.61 -30.59
CA ALA A 411 16.48 -7.26 -31.05
C ALA A 411 16.35 -8.77 -31.25
N ALA A 412 15.36 -9.42 -30.60
CA ALA A 412 15.06 -10.84 -30.75
C ALA A 412 14.12 -11.13 -31.91
N ALA A 413 13.45 -10.12 -32.47
CA ALA A 413 12.62 -10.27 -33.66
C ALA A 413 13.52 -10.68 -34.86
N PRO A 414 13.19 -11.78 -35.57
CA PRO A 414 13.99 -12.24 -36.70
C PRO A 414 14.01 -11.17 -37.81
N PRO A 415 15.19 -10.81 -38.35
CA PRO A 415 15.28 -9.90 -39.48
C PRO A 415 14.67 -10.58 -40.71
N GLY A 416 13.43 -10.23 -41.07
CA GLY A 416 12.73 -10.78 -42.24
C GLY A 416 11.22 -10.98 -42.07
N ALA A 417 10.69 -11.01 -40.84
CA ALA A 417 9.24 -11.16 -40.59
C ALA A 417 8.40 -9.90 -40.92
N GLY A 418 8.99 -8.94 -41.63
CA GLY A 418 8.31 -7.76 -42.20
C GLY A 418 7.91 -7.94 -43.67
N VAL A 419 8.08 -9.14 -44.25
CA VAL A 419 7.37 -9.49 -45.48
C VAL A 419 5.94 -9.83 -45.09
N ASP A 420 5.05 -9.00 -45.59
CA ASP A 420 3.61 -9.05 -45.53
C ASP A 420 3.08 -10.44 -45.93
N CYS A 421 3.01 -11.37 -44.97
CA CYS A 421 2.11 -12.51 -45.11
C CYS A 421 0.70 -11.98 -44.86
N GLY A 422 0.14 -11.34 -45.89
CA GLY A 422 -1.28 -11.14 -46.05
C GLY A 422 -1.98 -12.50 -46.12
N LEU A 423 -2.12 -13.17 -44.98
CA LEU A 423 -3.01 -14.32 -44.84
C LEU A 423 -4.44 -13.78 -44.82
N ARG A 424 -5.00 -13.63 -46.03
CA ARG A 424 -6.44 -13.80 -46.22
C ARG A 424 -6.75 -15.24 -45.80
N ILE A 425 -7.40 -15.39 -44.65
CA ILE A 425 -8.07 -16.64 -44.27
C ILE A 425 -9.43 -16.60 -44.98
N ALA A 426 -9.39 -16.91 -46.27
CA ALA A 426 -10.51 -17.33 -47.11
C ALA A 426 -9.82 -18.02 -48.30
N ASP A 427 -10.27 -19.22 -48.65
CA ASP A 427 -9.76 -20.05 -49.76
C ASP A 427 -8.59 -20.99 -49.40
N CYS A 428 -8.82 -21.85 -48.40
CA CYS A 428 -8.19 -23.18 -48.34
C CYS A 428 -9.27 -24.27 -48.32
N GLU A 429 -10.26 -24.14 -49.19
CA GLU A 429 -11.05 -25.26 -49.68
C GLU A 429 -10.87 -25.33 -51.19
N LEU A 430 -10.74 -26.55 -51.71
CA LEU A 430 -10.70 -26.92 -53.14
C LEU A 430 -9.44 -26.53 -53.94
N HIS A 431 -8.52 -27.49 -54.12
CA HIS A 431 -8.12 -28.03 -55.44
C HIS A 431 -6.81 -28.84 -55.32
N CYS A 432 -6.93 -30.17 -55.29
CA CYS A 432 -5.89 -31.09 -55.75
C CYS A 432 -6.58 -32.31 -56.38
N THR A 433 -7.38 -32.07 -57.43
CA THR A 433 -7.75 -33.08 -58.44
C THR A 433 -7.67 -32.43 -59.81
N SER A 434 -6.56 -32.63 -60.51
CA SER A 434 -6.56 -32.60 -61.98
C SER A 434 -5.31 -33.31 -62.53
N ASN A 435 -5.53 -34.58 -62.88
CA ASN A 435 -4.78 -35.30 -63.90
C ASN A 435 -4.75 -34.49 -65.21
N GLY A 436 -3.62 -34.56 -65.91
CA GLY A 436 -3.47 -34.02 -67.25
C GLY A 436 -2.21 -34.51 -67.96
N GLN A 437 -2.05 -35.83 -68.15
CA GLN A 437 -1.20 -36.38 -69.21
C GLN A 437 -1.86 -37.62 -69.86
N ALA A 438 -1.80 -37.62 -71.19
CA ALA A 438 -2.49 -38.49 -72.15
C ALA A 438 -1.91 -39.93 -72.22
N PRO A 439 -2.61 -40.90 -72.86
CA PRO A 439 -2.36 -42.33 -72.68
C PRO A 439 -1.36 -42.88 -73.70
N GLN A 440 -0.53 -43.83 -73.26
CA GLN A 440 0.09 -44.81 -74.15
C GLN A 440 -0.04 -46.22 -73.55
N ALA A 441 -0.49 -47.13 -74.41
CA ALA A 441 -0.81 -48.51 -74.12
C ALA A 441 0.45 -49.39 -74.07
N THR A 442 0.49 -50.35 -73.15
CA THR A 442 1.05 -51.69 -73.35
C THR A 442 0.42 -52.68 -72.35
N PRO A 443 0.22 -53.96 -72.71
CA PRO A 443 -0.53 -54.92 -71.91
C PRO A 443 0.36 -55.89 -71.11
N ALA A 444 -0.29 -56.57 -70.16
CA ALA A 444 0.12 -57.81 -69.49
C ALA A 444 1.16 -57.71 -68.36
N GLY A 445 0.70 -57.92 -67.12
CA GLY A 445 1.57 -58.16 -65.97
C GLY A 445 0.81 -58.30 -64.64
N ARG A 446 0.39 -59.53 -64.33
CA ARG A 446 0.04 -60.09 -63.00
C ARG A 446 -0.18 -59.09 -61.84
N LEU A 447 -1.43 -58.86 -61.46
CA LEU A 447 -1.80 -58.32 -60.16
C LEU A 447 -1.75 -59.44 -59.10
N SER A 448 -0.79 -59.35 -58.18
CA SER A 448 -0.76 -60.08 -56.92
C SER A 448 -1.50 -59.25 -55.87
N ILE A 449 -2.60 -59.76 -55.34
CA ILE A 449 -3.34 -59.15 -54.23
C ILE A 449 -2.58 -59.46 -52.94
N ARG A 450 -1.79 -58.48 -52.45
CA ARG A 450 -1.36 -58.43 -51.04
C ARG A 450 -2.29 -57.50 -50.26
N ASN A 451 -2.75 -58.01 -49.14
CA ASN A 451 -3.63 -57.37 -48.17
C ASN A 451 -3.14 -55.97 -47.72
N PRO A 452 -4.02 -54.95 -47.62
CA PRO A 452 -3.65 -53.64 -47.08
C PRO A 452 -3.96 -53.59 -45.58
N GLN A 453 -2.97 -53.86 -44.72
CA GLN A 453 -3.09 -53.57 -43.27
C GLN A 453 -1.86 -52.95 -42.61
N GLU A 454 -0.80 -52.60 -43.34
CA GLU A 454 0.37 -51.94 -42.71
C GLU A 454 0.80 -50.73 -43.52
N GLY A 455 0.43 -49.53 -43.04
CA GLY A 455 0.78 -48.28 -43.72
C GLY A 455 0.23 -47.00 -43.10
N ALA A 456 -0.07 -46.97 -41.80
CA ALA A 456 -0.28 -45.71 -41.10
C ALA A 456 1.10 -45.10 -40.76
N GLY A 457 1.64 -44.33 -41.70
CA GLY A 457 2.82 -43.49 -41.48
C GLY A 457 2.50 -42.42 -40.43
N ALA A 458 2.83 -42.72 -39.18
CA ALA A 458 2.80 -41.76 -38.09
C ALA A 458 3.74 -40.59 -38.41
N CYS A 459 3.18 -39.39 -38.59
CA CYS A 459 3.94 -38.16 -38.45
C CYS A 459 4.45 -38.11 -37.01
N ALA A 460 5.72 -38.43 -36.82
CA ALA A 460 6.40 -38.33 -35.53
C ALA A 460 6.40 -36.86 -35.08
N ALA A 461 5.47 -36.52 -34.19
CA ALA A 461 5.63 -35.37 -33.32
C ALA A 461 6.93 -35.57 -32.53
N PRO A 462 7.79 -34.54 -32.40
CA PRO A 462 8.98 -34.67 -31.55
C PRO A 462 8.48 -35.04 -30.16
N ALA A 463 9.03 -36.13 -29.60
CA ALA A 463 8.70 -36.62 -28.27
C ALA A 463 8.85 -35.47 -27.27
N GLY A 464 7.72 -34.86 -26.93
CA GLY A 464 7.63 -33.90 -25.84
C GLY A 464 7.92 -34.69 -24.58
N GLY A 465 9.13 -34.55 -24.05
CA GLY A 465 9.42 -35.01 -22.70
C GLY A 465 8.35 -34.48 -21.74
N PRO A 466 8.01 -35.22 -20.68
CA PRO A 466 7.02 -34.76 -19.71
C PRO A 466 7.39 -33.33 -19.29
N PRO A 467 6.42 -32.39 -19.25
CA PRO A 467 6.70 -31.04 -18.80
C PRO A 467 7.41 -31.13 -17.45
N PRO A 468 8.41 -30.28 -17.18
CA PRO A 468 9.10 -30.31 -15.91
C PRO A 468 8.05 -30.28 -14.78
N PRO A 469 8.21 -31.08 -13.71
CA PRO A 469 7.18 -31.23 -12.67
C PRO A 469 6.74 -29.91 -12.01
N ASP A 470 7.50 -28.83 -12.21
CA ASP A 470 7.17 -27.47 -11.79
C ASP A 470 6.01 -26.83 -12.59
N GLU A 471 5.76 -27.19 -13.85
CA GLU A 471 4.68 -26.59 -14.66
C GLU A 471 3.30 -27.20 -14.39
N SER A 472 3.23 -28.51 -14.09
CA SER A 472 1.98 -29.18 -13.76
C SER A 472 1.41 -28.75 -12.40
N LEU A 473 2.28 -28.50 -11.41
CA LEU A 473 1.88 -28.02 -10.09
C LEU A 473 1.31 -26.58 -10.15
N ILE A 474 1.94 -25.69 -10.93
CA ILE A 474 1.47 -24.31 -11.13
C ILE A 474 0.16 -24.29 -11.94
N GLY A 475 0.03 -25.17 -12.94
CA GLY A 475 -1.21 -25.36 -13.71
C GLY A 475 -2.41 -25.80 -12.85
N LEU A 476 -2.16 -26.51 -11.73
CA LEU A 476 -3.16 -26.89 -10.74
C LEU A 476 -3.42 -25.79 -9.70
N LEU A 477 -2.37 -25.07 -9.27
CA LEU A 477 -2.46 -24.02 -8.25
C LEU A 477 -3.23 -22.78 -8.72
N VAL A 478 -3.19 -22.43 -10.01
CA VAL A 478 -3.90 -21.25 -10.54
C VAL A 478 -5.44 -21.42 -10.48
N PRO A 479 -6.04 -22.52 -10.98
CA PRO A 479 -7.45 -22.82 -10.78
C PRO A 479 -7.83 -22.92 -9.29
N THR A 480 -7.00 -23.59 -8.48
CA THR A 480 -7.26 -23.75 -7.04
C THR A 480 -7.22 -22.41 -6.30
N ALA A 481 -6.30 -21.49 -6.63
CA ALA A 481 -6.27 -20.15 -6.05
C ALA A 481 -7.47 -19.30 -6.49
N LEU A 482 -7.92 -19.44 -7.75
CA LEU A 482 -9.12 -18.76 -8.27
C LEU A 482 -10.42 -19.28 -7.62
N LEU A 483 -10.50 -20.57 -7.32
CA LEU A 483 -11.69 -21.21 -6.73
C LEU A 483 -11.71 -21.18 -5.19
N ALA A 484 -10.57 -21.36 -4.53
CA ALA A 484 -10.45 -21.42 -3.07
C ALA A 484 -10.11 -20.06 -2.42
N GLY A 485 -9.70 -19.06 -3.21
CA GLY A 485 -9.36 -17.73 -2.73
C GLY A 485 -10.51 -17.04 -1.98
N PRO A 486 -11.72 -16.91 -2.56
CA PRO A 486 -12.83 -16.22 -1.89
C PRO A 486 -13.28 -16.88 -0.57
N PRO A 487 -13.42 -18.22 -0.47
CA PRO A 487 -13.69 -18.91 0.80
C PRO A 487 -12.58 -18.74 1.86
N ALA A 488 -11.30 -18.81 1.45
CA ALA A 488 -10.16 -18.66 2.36
C ALA A 488 -10.08 -17.25 2.95
N VAL A 489 -10.39 -16.22 2.16
CA VAL A 489 -10.49 -14.83 2.64
C VAL A 489 -11.60 -14.69 3.67
N HIS A 490 -12.77 -15.26 3.40
CA HIS A 490 -13.89 -15.18 4.33
C HIS A 490 -13.58 -15.90 5.65
N PHE A 491 -12.92 -17.06 5.60
CA PHE A 491 -12.45 -17.79 6.77
C PHE A 491 -11.40 -17.02 7.59
N ILE A 492 -10.42 -16.38 6.93
CA ILE A 492 -9.40 -15.56 7.60
C ILE A 492 -10.04 -14.33 8.26
N MET A 493 -10.98 -13.67 7.59
CA MET A 493 -11.70 -12.52 8.15
C MET A 493 -12.56 -12.91 9.36
N ALA A 494 -13.20 -14.08 9.32
CA ALA A 494 -13.95 -14.62 10.46
C ALA A 494 -13.04 -14.98 11.66
N LEU A 495 -11.82 -15.46 11.41
CA LEU A 495 -10.83 -15.75 12.46
C LEU A 495 -10.28 -14.48 13.12
N VAL A 496 -10.08 -13.41 12.33
CA VAL A 496 -9.52 -12.14 12.81
C VAL A 496 -10.55 -11.31 13.59
N ALA A 497 -11.85 -11.43 13.27
CA ALA A 497 -12.91 -10.71 13.96
C ALA A 497 -13.15 -11.17 15.41
N GLN A 498 -12.50 -12.24 15.87
CA GLN A 498 -12.63 -12.76 17.23
C GLN A 498 -11.70 -11.97 18.19
N PRO A 499 -12.21 -11.43 19.32
CA PRO A 499 -11.44 -10.58 20.24
C PRO A 499 -10.23 -11.25 20.91
N SER A 500 -10.08 -12.58 20.80
CA SER A 500 -8.94 -13.36 21.31
C SER A 500 -8.09 -14.04 20.20
N GLY A 501 -8.32 -13.71 18.93
CA GLY A 501 -8.05 -14.61 17.79
C GLY A 501 -6.72 -14.50 17.02
N TRP A 502 -5.76 -13.64 17.38
CA TRP A 502 -4.51 -13.56 16.60
C TRP A 502 -3.59 -14.77 16.79
N TRP A 503 -3.65 -15.42 17.96
CA TRP A 503 -2.86 -16.63 18.25
C TRP A 503 -3.30 -17.84 17.41
N PRO A 504 -4.59 -18.19 17.29
CA PRO A 504 -5.06 -19.21 16.35
C PRO A 504 -4.65 -18.95 14.89
N LEU A 505 -4.67 -17.69 14.43
CA LEU A 505 -4.26 -17.35 13.06
C LEU A 505 -2.75 -17.57 12.87
N ALA A 506 -1.92 -17.11 13.80
CA ALA A 506 -0.48 -17.33 13.77
C ALA A 506 -0.15 -18.84 13.80
N VAL A 507 -0.79 -19.62 14.67
CA VAL A 507 -0.63 -21.08 14.79
C VAL A 507 -1.13 -21.81 13.53
N THR A 508 -2.22 -21.35 12.91
CA THR A 508 -2.76 -21.97 11.68
C THR A 508 -1.88 -21.66 10.47
N ILE A 509 -1.35 -20.44 10.37
CA ILE A 509 -0.39 -20.06 9.33
C ILE A 509 0.93 -20.83 9.53
N PHE A 510 1.48 -20.88 10.75
CA PHE A 510 2.71 -21.62 11.05
C PHE A 510 2.53 -23.14 10.89
N GLY A 511 1.41 -23.69 11.37
CA GLY A 511 1.05 -25.10 11.28
C GLY A 511 0.77 -25.54 9.83
N GLY A 512 0.07 -24.71 9.06
CA GLY A 512 -0.13 -24.91 7.62
C GLY A 512 1.18 -24.83 6.84
N MET A 513 2.08 -23.92 7.20
CA MET A 513 3.43 -23.84 6.63
C MET A 513 4.28 -25.08 6.98
N LEU A 514 4.22 -25.57 8.23
CA LEU A 514 4.89 -26.79 8.68
C LEU A 514 4.36 -28.03 7.93
N MET A 515 3.04 -28.14 7.78
CA MET A 515 2.41 -29.21 6.99
C MET A 515 2.80 -29.14 5.51
N LEU A 516 2.83 -27.96 4.91
CA LEU A 516 3.26 -27.77 3.51
C LEU A 516 4.75 -28.09 3.33
N THR A 517 5.61 -27.76 4.30
CA THR A 517 7.01 -28.21 4.29
C THR A 517 7.16 -29.71 4.52
N GLY A 518 6.28 -30.33 5.30
CA GLY A 518 6.23 -31.78 5.52
C GLY A 518 5.75 -32.57 4.31
N LEU A 519 4.69 -32.10 3.64
CA LEU A 519 4.14 -32.70 2.41
C LEU A 519 5.09 -32.50 1.21
N ALA A 520 5.79 -31.37 1.13
CA ALA A 520 6.81 -31.12 0.11
C ALA A 520 8.09 -31.96 0.30
N ALA A 521 8.29 -32.60 1.47
CA ALA A 521 9.41 -33.50 1.72
C ALA A 521 9.23 -34.90 1.09
N GLY A 522 8.07 -35.18 0.49
CA GLY A 522 7.92 -36.17 -0.59
C GLY A 522 8.57 -37.53 -0.34
N ARG A 523 8.23 -38.19 0.77
CA ARG A 523 8.47 -39.63 0.93
C ARG A 523 7.22 -40.31 1.45
N GLU A 524 6.89 -41.45 0.83
CA GLU A 524 5.81 -42.33 1.29
C GLU A 524 5.94 -42.58 2.81
N PRO A 525 4.84 -42.51 3.58
CA PRO A 525 4.85 -42.71 5.03
C PRO A 525 5.43 -44.06 5.48
N SER A 526 5.44 -45.06 4.60
CA SER A 526 5.86 -46.44 4.85
C SER A 526 7.37 -46.63 4.99
N ARG A 527 8.21 -45.61 4.71
CA ARG A 527 9.69 -45.71 4.78
C ARG A 527 10.37 -44.70 5.71
N LEU A 528 9.69 -44.25 6.76
CA LEU A 528 10.27 -43.40 7.80
C LEU A 528 10.91 -44.26 8.90
N SER A 529 12.21 -44.50 8.81
CA SER A 529 13.00 -44.85 10.01
C SER A 529 13.42 -43.54 10.72
N ALA A 530 13.43 -43.57 12.06
CA ALA A 530 13.64 -42.41 12.95
C ALA A 530 15.05 -41.76 12.88
N SER A 531 15.86 -42.08 11.87
CA SER A 531 17.26 -41.65 11.75
C SER A 531 17.54 -40.66 10.60
N SER A 532 16.54 -40.17 9.87
CA SER A 532 16.81 -39.23 8.77
C SER A 532 17.19 -37.81 9.25
N GLY A 533 18.46 -37.45 9.05
CA GLY A 533 19.05 -36.15 9.40
C GLY A 533 18.37 -34.85 8.92
N PRO A 534 17.57 -34.81 7.82
CA PRO A 534 16.91 -33.57 7.39
C PRO A 534 15.81 -33.09 8.35
N LEU A 535 15.07 -34.01 8.97
CA LEU A 535 14.05 -33.67 9.98
C LEU A 535 14.68 -33.17 11.28
N ARG A 536 15.84 -33.73 11.66
CA ARG A 536 16.63 -33.19 12.77
C ARG A 536 17.19 -31.82 12.45
N ALA A 537 17.65 -31.56 11.22
CA ALA A 537 18.17 -30.25 10.81
C ALA A 537 17.09 -29.16 10.74
N ALA A 538 15.88 -29.51 10.28
CA ALA A 538 14.73 -28.61 10.32
C ALA A 538 14.25 -28.36 11.77
N GLY A 539 14.21 -29.42 12.59
CA GLY A 539 13.90 -29.33 14.02
C GLY A 539 14.93 -28.54 14.82
N THR A 540 16.23 -28.66 14.52
CA THR A 540 17.29 -27.88 15.17
C THR A 540 17.31 -26.43 14.68
N ALA A 541 17.02 -26.14 13.42
CA ALA A 541 16.87 -24.76 12.94
C ALA A 541 15.65 -24.06 13.58
N ALA A 542 14.53 -24.76 13.70
CA ALA A 542 13.34 -24.27 14.40
C ALA A 542 13.59 -24.11 15.91
N GLY A 543 14.24 -25.10 16.54
CA GLY A 543 14.65 -25.06 17.94
C GLY A 543 15.67 -23.96 18.24
N ALA A 544 16.62 -23.69 17.33
CA ALA A 544 17.59 -22.60 17.45
C ALA A 544 16.92 -21.23 17.28
N ALA A 545 15.92 -21.11 16.41
CA ALA A 545 15.13 -19.89 16.28
C ALA A 545 14.27 -19.63 17.53
N LEU A 546 13.65 -20.67 18.10
CA LEU A 546 12.89 -20.59 19.35
C LEU A 546 13.79 -20.31 20.57
N ALA A 547 14.97 -20.95 20.65
CA ALA A 547 15.93 -20.70 21.72
C ALA A 547 16.58 -19.31 21.61
N ALA A 548 16.87 -18.82 20.40
CA ALA A 548 17.32 -17.45 20.20
C ALA A 548 16.23 -16.44 20.59
N PHE A 549 14.96 -16.75 20.30
CA PHE A 549 13.83 -15.93 20.72
C PHE A 549 13.67 -15.91 22.25
N ALA A 550 13.71 -17.07 22.92
CA ALA A 550 13.63 -17.19 24.38
C ALA A 550 14.85 -16.56 25.10
N LEU A 551 16.05 -16.69 24.54
CA LEU A 551 17.26 -16.03 25.06
C LEU A 551 17.18 -14.51 24.89
N MET A 552 16.62 -14.01 23.78
CA MET A 552 16.39 -12.57 23.57
C MET A 552 15.24 -12.01 24.42
N GLU A 553 14.28 -12.85 24.81
CA GLU A 553 13.26 -12.53 25.81
C GLU A 553 13.88 -12.39 27.20
N GLN A 554 14.77 -13.33 27.59
CA GLN A 554 15.52 -13.27 28.86
C GLN A 554 16.54 -12.13 28.94
N ILE A 555 17.24 -11.82 27.84
CA ILE A 555 18.11 -10.62 27.77
C ILE A 555 17.24 -9.35 27.77
N GLY A 556 16.01 -9.46 27.29
CA GLY A 556 15.05 -8.40 27.15
C GLY A 556 14.40 -7.87 28.43
N THR A 557 14.53 -8.59 29.55
CA THR A 557 14.10 -8.15 30.89
C THR A 557 15.21 -7.46 31.67
N ALA A 558 16.46 -7.57 31.21
CA ALA A 558 17.57 -6.76 31.73
C ALA A 558 17.55 -5.39 31.05
N ALA A 559 17.20 -4.35 31.81
CA ALA A 559 17.15 -2.96 31.35
C ALA A 559 18.51 -2.52 30.78
N LEU A 560 18.61 -2.41 29.46
CA LEU A 560 19.71 -1.70 28.81
C LEU A 560 19.22 -0.29 28.46
N GLU A 561 19.77 0.67 29.19
CA GLU A 561 19.57 2.12 28.99
C GLU A 561 19.85 2.54 27.52
N PRO A 562 19.11 3.54 26.97
CA PRO A 562 19.28 4.07 25.61
C PRO A 562 20.72 4.38 25.14
N PRO A 563 21.66 4.85 25.98
CA PRO A 563 23.03 5.16 25.57
C PRO A 563 23.78 3.92 25.04
N ALA A 564 23.43 2.71 25.45
CA ALA A 564 24.13 1.49 25.03
C ALA A 564 23.81 1.12 23.56
N ALA A 565 22.59 1.36 23.10
CA ALA A 565 22.20 1.12 21.70
C ALA A 565 22.85 2.15 20.75
N TRP A 566 22.94 3.41 21.19
CA TRP A 566 23.66 4.45 20.46
C TRP A 566 25.18 4.25 20.49
N ALA A 567 25.74 3.75 21.59
CA ALA A 567 27.14 3.35 21.68
C ALA A 567 27.44 2.16 20.76
N ALA A 568 26.55 1.17 20.64
CA ALA A 568 26.70 0.06 19.70
C ALA A 568 26.64 0.53 18.23
N LEU A 569 25.75 1.46 17.89
CA LEU A 569 25.68 2.09 16.55
C LEU A 569 26.89 2.98 16.26
N ALA A 570 27.39 3.73 17.26
CA ALA A 570 28.59 4.56 17.15
C ALA A 570 29.86 3.70 17.03
N LEU A 571 29.94 2.57 17.74
CA LEU A 571 31.01 1.58 17.59
C LEU A 571 30.94 0.88 16.23
N LEU A 572 29.74 0.61 15.71
CA LEU A 572 29.56 0.08 14.35
C LEU A 572 30.00 1.12 13.30
N ALA A 573 29.68 2.40 13.50
CA ALA A 573 30.07 3.51 12.63
C ALA A 573 31.59 3.80 12.70
N ALA A 574 32.19 3.71 13.89
CA ALA A 574 33.63 3.84 14.10
C ALA A 574 34.40 2.65 13.51
N TRP A 575 33.86 1.44 13.63
CA TRP A 575 34.40 0.24 12.99
C TRP A 575 34.34 0.29 11.45
N LEU A 576 33.35 1.00 10.90
CA LEU A 576 33.23 1.26 9.45
C LEU A 576 34.14 2.40 8.94
N GLY A 577 34.73 3.21 9.82
CA GLY A 577 35.64 4.31 9.48
C GLY A 577 37.11 3.93 9.72
N PRO A 578 37.77 3.19 8.81
CA PRO A 578 38.41 3.87 7.68
C PRO A 578 38.44 3.01 6.40
N ARG A 579 37.36 2.99 5.61
CA ARG A 579 37.41 2.54 4.21
C ARG A 579 36.72 3.55 3.28
N ARG A 580 37.28 4.76 3.25
CA ARG A 580 36.86 5.89 2.39
C ARG A 580 36.79 5.55 0.89
N GLY A 581 37.33 4.41 0.44
CA GLY A 581 37.24 3.96 -0.95
C GLY A 581 35.98 3.20 -1.35
N ALA A 582 35.23 2.57 -0.44
CA ALA A 582 34.14 1.65 -0.82
C ALA A 582 32.81 2.37 -1.13
N ALA A 583 32.44 3.36 -0.32
CA ALA A 583 31.24 4.19 -0.54
C ALA A 583 31.37 5.05 -1.81
N ALA A 584 32.56 5.62 -2.05
CA ALA A 584 32.85 6.37 -3.28
C ALA A 584 32.80 5.47 -4.53
N ARG A 585 33.24 4.20 -4.46
CA ARG A 585 33.16 3.24 -5.57
C ARG A 585 31.73 2.77 -5.85
N LEU A 586 30.88 2.61 -4.83
CA LEU A 586 29.46 2.27 -4.99
C LEU A 586 28.65 3.46 -5.54
N ALA A 587 28.92 4.68 -5.09
CA ALA A 587 28.34 5.90 -5.64
C ALA A 587 28.80 6.15 -7.09
N ALA A 588 30.10 5.97 -7.38
CA ALA A 588 30.66 6.10 -8.74
C ALA A 588 30.17 5.00 -9.70
N ALA A 589 29.93 3.77 -9.22
CA ALA A 589 29.32 2.71 -10.03
C ALA A 589 27.83 3.01 -10.36
N GLY A 590 27.14 3.74 -9.49
CA GLY A 590 25.78 4.23 -9.72
C GLY A 590 25.70 5.37 -10.74
N THR A 591 26.63 6.33 -10.70
CA THR A 591 26.68 7.45 -11.64
C THR A 591 27.31 7.12 -13.00
N ALA A 592 28.33 6.25 -13.05
CA ALA A 592 28.93 5.82 -14.33
C ALA A 592 27.99 4.93 -15.17
N ALA A 593 26.97 4.31 -14.57
CA ALA A 593 25.94 3.57 -15.30
C ALA A 593 24.86 4.49 -15.95
N ALA A 594 24.86 5.78 -15.61
CA ALA A 594 23.87 6.76 -16.10
C ALA A 594 24.39 7.63 -17.24
N VAL A 595 25.70 7.66 -17.53
CA VAL A 595 26.28 8.54 -18.56
C VAL A 595 27.19 7.75 -19.52
N ALA A 596 26.73 7.69 -20.79
CA ALA A 596 27.46 7.43 -22.03
C ALA A 596 28.17 6.07 -22.28
N VAL A 597 27.65 5.34 -23.27
CA VAL A 597 28.47 4.67 -24.29
C VAL A 597 27.89 5.02 -25.66
N PRO A 598 28.65 5.58 -26.61
CA PRO A 598 28.13 5.87 -27.93
C PRO A 598 27.84 4.55 -28.67
N ALA A 599 26.61 4.41 -29.16
CA ALA A 599 26.05 3.20 -29.76
C ALA A 599 26.80 2.69 -31.02
N THR A 600 27.79 3.42 -31.52
CA THR A 600 28.41 3.19 -32.83
C THR A 600 29.44 2.05 -32.86
N ALA A 601 30.23 1.85 -31.80
CA ALA A 601 31.28 0.81 -31.78
C ALA A 601 30.71 -0.61 -31.70
N LYS A 602 29.68 -0.82 -30.85
CA LYS A 602 29.03 -2.12 -30.65
C LYS A 602 28.18 -2.52 -31.87
N GLN A 603 27.65 -1.54 -32.59
CA GLN A 603 26.88 -1.75 -33.81
C GLN A 603 27.79 -2.14 -34.99
N ARG A 604 29.01 -1.59 -35.08
CA ARG A 604 30.03 -2.04 -36.05
C ARG A 604 30.50 -3.47 -35.81
N GLN A 605 30.70 -3.87 -34.55
CA GLN A 605 31.11 -5.24 -34.21
C GLN A 605 30.02 -6.27 -34.54
N ARG A 606 28.75 -5.93 -34.32
CA ARG A 606 27.61 -6.77 -34.73
C ARG A 606 27.44 -6.87 -36.24
N ARG A 607 27.67 -5.77 -36.98
CA ARG A 607 27.63 -5.78 -38.45
C ARG A 607 28.71 -6.67 -39.04
N ARG A 608 29.93 -6.67 -38.47
CA ARG A 608 31.01 -7.60 -38.85
C ARG A 608 30.68 -9.06 -38.54
N ALA A 609 30.05 -9.34 -37.39
CA ALA A 609 29.63 -10.70 -37.04
C ALA A 609 28.51 -11.24 -37.95
N CYS A 610 27.54 -10.39 -38.34
CA CYS A 610 26.50 -10.76 -39.30
C CYS A 610 27.07 -10.97 -40.72
N LEU A 611 28.00 -10.13 -41.18
CA LEU A 611 28.66 -10.31 -42.46
C LEU A 611 29.50 -11.61 -42.49
N ALA A 612 30.19 -11.94 -41.39
CA ALA A 612 30.94 -13.19 -41.26
C ALA A 612 30.05 -14.44 -41.08
N ALA A 613 28.78 -14.28 -40.72
CA ALA A 613 27.80 -15.36 -40.69
C ALA A 613 27.14 -15.56 -42.06
N ALA A 614 26.84 -14.46 -42.77
CA ALA A 614 26.37 -14.49 -44.16
C ALA A 614 27.41 -15.10 -45.11
N ASP A 615 28.70 -14.77 -44.91
CA ASP A 615 29.81 -15.34 -45.70
C ASP A 615 30.09 -16.82 -45.39
N ARG A 616 29.57 -17.33 -44.25
CA ARG A 616 29.58 -18.78 -43.94
C ARG A 616 28.38 -19.50 -44.54
N ALA A 617 27.23 -18.84 -44.60
CA ALA A 617 26.03 -19.39 -45.24
C ALA A 617 26.16 -19.50 -46.76
N SER A 618 26.91 -18.58 -47.40
CA SER A 618 27.20 -18.64 -48.84
C SER A 618 28.14 -19.77 -49.25
N ARG A 619 28.93 -20.33 -48.32
CA ARG A 619 29.94 -21.39 -48.60
C ARG A 619 29.42 -22.83 -48.44
N GLY A 620 28.11 -23.05 -48.37
CA GLY A 620 27.51 -24.39 -48.55
C GLY A 620 27.83 -25.46 -47.49
N GLY A 621 28.55 -25.13 -46.41
CA GLY A 621 28.91 -26.07 -45.36
C GLY A 621 27.76 -26.31 -44.37
N ARG A 622 27.08 -27.45 -44.46
CA ARG A 622 26.21 -27.97 -43.38
C ARG A 622 27.07 -28.41 -42.18
N GLY A 623 27.52 -27.44 -41.39
CA GLY A 623 28.08 -27.71 -40.07
C GLY A 623 26.98 -28.04 -39.05
N PRO A 624 27.31 -28.75 -37.95
CA PRO A 624 26.36 -29.07 -36.89
C PRO A 624 25.72 -27.81 -36.32
N SER A 625 24.40 -27.85 -36.12
CA SER A 625 23.62 -26.78 -35.52
C SER A 625 24.31 -26.27 -34.25
N PRO A 626 24.57 -24.95 -34.11
CA PRO A 626 25.15 -24.44 -32.89
C PRO A 626 24.23 -24.82 -31.71
N PRO A 627 24.76 -25.31 -30.59
CA PRO A 627 23.96 -25.63 -29.43
C PRO A 627 23.13 -24.39 -29.08
N ALA A 628 21.83 -24.58 -28.86
CA ALA A 628 20.88 -23.52 -28.54
C ALA A 628 21.53 -22.59 -27.51
N ALA A 629 21.80 -21.34 -27.93
CA ALA A 629 22.51 -20.37 -27.12
C ALA A 629 21.71 -20.15 -25.84
N GLY A 630 22.10 -20.83 -24.76
CA GLY A 630 21.50 -20.68 -23.45
C GLY A 630 21.46 -19.19 -23.12
N ALA A 631 20.27 -18.71 -22.72
CA ALA A 631 20.06 -17.31 -22.40
C ALA A 631 21.21 -16.82 -21.50
N PRO A 632 21.87 -15.70 -21.82
CA PRO A 632 23.04 -15.25 -21.09
C PRO A 632 22.68 -15.16 -19.60
N PRO A 633 23.50 -15.71 -18.70
CA PRO A 633 23.19 -15.76 -17.28
C PRO A 633 22.85 -14.35 -16.80
N ALA A 634 21.68 -14.21 -16.15
CA ALA A 634 21.23 -12.93 -15.63
C ALA A 634 22.35 -12.31 -14.78
N ARG A 635 22.82 -11.12 -15.19
CA ARG A 635 23.88 -10.35 -14.51
C ARG A 635 23.37 -9.85 -13.16
N GLY A 636 23.33 -10.73 -12.15
CA GLY A 636 23.12 -10.36 -10.76
C GLY A 636 24.44 -9.95 -10.10
N VAL A 637 24.39 -9.03 -9.14
CA VAL A 637 25.54 -8.69 -8.30
C VAL A 637 25.68 -9.76 -7.23
N ARG A 638 26.84 -10.41 -7.16
CA ARG A 638 27.15 -11.36 -6.08
C ARG A 638 27.61 -10.57 -4.86
N LEU A 639 26.96 -10.77 -3.71
CA LEU A 639 27.45 -10.21 -2.45
C LEU A 639 28.48 -11.16 -1.83
N PRO A 640 29.60 -10.64 -1.29
CA PRO A 640 30.53 -11.46 -0.52
C PRO A 640 29.86 -11.99 0.76
N GLY A 641 30.29 -13.16 1.26
CA GLY A 641 29.63 -13.86 2.38
C GLY A 641 29.41 -12.98 3.63
N TRP A 642 30.41 -12.15 3.99
CA TRP A 642 30.29 -11.21 5.11
C TRP A 642 29.16 -10.19 4.92
N ALA A 643 28.91 -9.73 3.69
CA ALA A 643 27.83 -8.77 3.41
C ALA A 643 26.45 -9.44 3.48
N GLN A 644 26.37 -10.73 3.16
CA GLN A 644 25.13 -11.52 3.30
C GLN A 644 24.75 -11.64 4.77
N PHE A 645 25.75 -12.01 5.59
CA PHE A 645 25.58 -12.12 7.04
C PHE A 645 25.24 -10.76 7.68
N ALA A 646 25.97 -9.70 7.32
CA ALA A 646 25.70 -8.34 7.80
C ALA A 646 24.28 -7.87 7.45
N MET A 647 23.80 -8.16 6.24
CA MET A 647 22.45 -7.78 5.83
C MET A 647 21.38 -8.61 6.56
N MET A 648 21.60 -9.91 6.78
CA MET A 648 20.70 -10.74 7.60
C MET A 648 20.59 -10.17 9.02
N LEU A 649 21.72 -9.85 9.65
CA LEU A 649 21.75 -9.20 10.96
C LEU A 649 21.03 -7.85 10.95
N ALA A 650 21.22 -7.04 9.90
CA ALA A 650 20.54 -5.75 9.78
C ALA A 650 19.01 -5.90 9.69
N VAL A 651 18.51 -6.88 8.92
CA VAL A 651 17.06 -7.16 8.85
C VAL A 651 16.54 -7.67 10.19
N MET A 652 17.26 -8.59 10.84
CA MET A 652 16.87 -9.07 12.17
C MET A 652 16.83 -7.95 13.21
N ALA A 653 17.85 -7.07 13.21
CA ALA A 653 17.91 -5.91 14.09
C ALA A 653 16.76 -4.93 13.80
N ALA A 654 16.41 -4.71 12.52
CA ALA A 654 15.29 -3.86 12.14
C ALA A 654 13.94 -4.43 12.62
N VAL A 655 13.72 -5.73 12.49
CA VAL A 655 12.51 -6.40 12.99
C VAL A 655 12.45 -6.37 14.52
N PHE A 656 13.57 -6.61 15.20
CA PHE A 656 13.64 -6.50 16.65
C PHE A 656 13.34 -5.06 17.13
N ALA A 657 13.95 -4.07 16.49
CA ALA A 657 13.69 -2.66 16.77
C ALA A 657 12.21 -2.32 16.52
N TYR A 658 11.60 -2.83 15.45
CA TYR A 658 10.18 -2.65 15.18
C TYR A 658 9.29 -3.22 16.30
N VAL A 659 9.56 -4.45 16.75
CA VAL A 659 8.81 -5.06 17.86
C VAL A 659 8.96 -4.24 19.14
N ARG A 660 10.18 -3.80 19.46
CA ARG A 660 10.48 -3.08 20.71
C ARG A 660 10.00 -1.64 20.74
N LEU A 661 10.11 -0.92 19.61
CA LEU A 661 9.82 0.51 19.54
C LEU A 661 8.39 0.80 19.10
N VAL A 662 7.73 -0.15 18.42
CA VAL A 662 6.39 0.05 17.86
C VAL A 662 5.41 -0.94 18.47
N VAL A 663 5.60 -2.25 18.24
CA VAL A 663 4.59 -3.25 18.58
C VAL A 663 4.32 -3.32 20.09
N ALA A 664 5.37 -3.45 20.90
CA ALA A 664 5.23 -3.65 22.34
C ALA A 664 4.66 -2.41 23.09
N PRO A 665 5.15 -1.18 22.86
CA PRO A 665 4.56 0.02 23.48
C PRO A 665 3.08 0.19 23.13
N VAL A 666 2.74 0.04 21.85
CA VAL A 666 1.38 0.22 21.33
C VAL A 666 0.42 -0.85 21.86
N ALA A 667 0.84 -2.12 21.89
CA ALA A 667 0.01 -3.20 22.43
C ALA A 667 -0.24 -3.05 23.93
N ARG A 668 0.77 -2.59 24.68
CA ARG A 668 0.65 -2.35 26.11
C ARG A 668 -0.25 -1.14 26.40
N GLU A 669 -0.11 -0.07 25.62
CA GLU A 669 -0.99 1.09 25.69
C GLU A 669 -2.45 0.70 25.43
N ASP A 670 -2.73 -0.02 24.35
CA ASP A 670 -4.10 -0.41 23.98
C ASP A 670 -4.77 -1.29 25.07
N ALA A 671 -4.02 -2.23 25.65
CA ALA A 671 -4.48 -3.04 26.77
C ALA A 671 -4.84 -2.18 27.99
N LEU A 672 -4.00 -1.22 28.35
CA LEU A 672 -4.23 -0.31 29.49
C LEU A 672 -5.37 0.68 29.21
N LEU A 673 -5.55 1.12 27.96
CA LEU A 673 -6.70 1.92 27.55
C LEU A 673 -8.02 1.12 27.60
N ALA A 674 -7.98 -0.19 27.33
CA ALA A 674 -9.13 -1.07 27.50
C ALA A 674 -9.47 -1.25 28.99
N GLU A 675 -8.46 -1.45 29.84
CA GLU A 675 -8.64 -1.48 31.31
C GLU A 675 -9.24 -0.16 31.83
N ALA A 676 -8.74 0.99 31.37
CA ALA A 676 -9.29 2.29 31.72
C ALA A 676 -10.76 2.45 31.31
N ARG A 677 -11.14 1.96 30.13
CA ARG A 677 -12.53 1.97 29.64
C ARG A 677 -13.45 1.08 30.49
N ALA A 678 -12.93 -0.05 30.98
CA ALA A 678 -13.66 -0.98 31.83
C ALA A 678 -13.79 -0.53 33.30
N ALA A 679 -12.84 0.28 33.79
CA ALA A 679 -12.84 0.76 35.17
C ALA A 679 -14.03 1.71 35.42
N SER A 680 -14.84 1.43 36.44
CA SER A 680 -15.96 2.28 36.87
C SER A 680 -15.51 3.43 37.77
N ASP A 681 -14.51 3.19 38.62
CA ASP A 681 -13.97 4.19 39.53
C ASP A 681 -13.01 5.17 38.82
N PRO A 682 -13.15 6.50 39.02
CA PRO A 682 -12.29 7.50 38.38
C PRO A 682 -10.80 7.38 38.73
N PHE A 683 -10.42 6.88 39.91
CA PHE A 683 -9.02 6.75 40.32
C PHE A 683 -8.37 5.51 39.72
N ASP A 684 -9.09 4.39 39.66
CA ASP A 684 -8.63 3.20 38.94
C ASP A 684 -8.43 3.52 37.45
N ARG A 685 -9.40 4.25 36.87
CA ARG A 685 -9.31 4.74 35.49
C ARG A 685 -8.13 5.69 35.29
N ASP A 686 -7.89 6.64 36.20
CA ASP A 686 -6.73 7.53 36.14
C ASP A 686 -5.40 6.77 36.20
N THR A 687 -5.33 5.75 37.05
CA THR A 687 -4.13 4.91 37.21
C THR A 687 -3.81 4.15 35.94
N ALA A 688 -4.82 3.52 35.32
CA ALA A 688 -4.67 2.85 34.03
C ALA A 688 -4.26 3.82 32.92
N LEU A 689 -4.83 5.04 32.88
CA LEU A 689 -4.47 6.06 31.88
C LEU A 689 -3.04 6.59 32.05
N ARG A 690 -2.55 6.75 33.29
CA ARG A 690 -1.15 7.11 33.54
C ARG A 690 -0.21 5.98 33.13
N ALA A 691 -0.53 4.74 33.49
CA ALA A 691 0.24 3.57 33.06
C ALA A 691 0.28 3.44 31.52
N ALA A 692 -0.82 3.75 30.83
CA ALA A 692 -0.88 3.77 29.38
C ALA A 692 0.06 4.84 28.78
N ALA A 693 0.05 6.05 29.36
CA ALA A 693 0.95 7.15 28.94
C ALA A 693 2.43 6.85 29.21
N GLU A 694 2.75 6.04 30.22
CA GLU A 694 4.10 5.56 30.51
C GLU A 694 4.52 4.42 29.57
N ALA A 695 3.58 3.53 29.21
CA ALA A 695 3.82 2.43 28.29
C ALA A 695 4.14 2.92 26.87
N ASN A 696 3.50 3.98 26.41
CA ASN A 696 3.82 4.67 25.16
C ASN A 696 4.04 6.17 25.40
N PRO A 697 5.29 6.60 25.66
CA PRO A 697 5.59 8.00 25.96
C PRO A 697 5.29 8.97 24.81
N LEU A 698 5.19 8.48 23.57
CA LEU A 698 4.89 9.29 22.39
C LEU A 698 3.38 9.49 22.18
N ALA A 699 2.53 8.65 22.75
CA ALA A 699 1.08 8.72 22.58
C ALA A 699 0.45 9.84 23.39
N TRP A 700 -0.41 10.62 22.75
CA TRP A 700 -1.12 11.74 23.36
C TRP A 700 -2.51 11.32 23.87
N GLU A 701 -3.05 10.23 23.34
CA GLU A 701 -4.39 9.71 23.52
C GLU A 701 -4.71 9.43 24.99
N PRO A 702 -3.83 8.74 25.77
CA PRO A 702 -4.11 8.50 27.19
C PRO A 702 -4.20 9.80 28.00
N ALA A 703 -3.36 10.79 27.68
CA ALA A 703 -3.37 12.09 28.34
C ALA A 703 -4.63 12.90 27.98
N LEU A 704 -5.09 12.85 26.72
CA LEU A 704 -6.35 13.49 26.32
C LEU A 704 -7.54 12.83 27.01
N ALA A 705 -7.59 11.49 27.01
CA ALA A 705 -8.65 10.73 27.68
C ALA A 705 -8.72 11.05 29.18
N ARG A 706 -7.55 11.14 29.84
CA ARG A 706 -7.43 11.56 31.25
C ARG A 706 -7.98 12.98 31.47
N GLY A 707 -7.63 13.92 30.60
CA GLY A 707 -8.14 15.30 30.66
C GLY A 707 -9.67 15.36 30.54
N ARG A 708 -10.25 14.65 29.56
CA ARG A 708 -11.71 14.58 29.35
C ARG A 708 -12.43 13.94 30.53
N MET A 709 -11.88 12.86 31.06
CA MET A 709 -12.44 12.16 32.22
C MET A 709 -12.51 13.09 33.44
N TRP A 710 -11.40 13.73 33.82
CA TRP A 710 -11.39 14.63 34.97
C TRP A 710 -12.25 15.87 34.72
N GLN A 711 -12.28 16.42 33.51
CA GLN A 711 -13.18 17.52 33.19
C GLN A 711 -14.66 17.13 33.36
N ALA A 712 -15.05 15.94 32.89
CA ALA A 712 -16.40 15.42 33.06
C ALA A 712 -16.74 15.15 34.54
N GLN A 713 -15.76 14.70 35.33
CA GLN A 713 -15.91 14.52 36.77
C GLN A 713 -16.12 15.87 37.48
N ALA A 714 -15.33 16.90 37.13
CA ALA A 714 -15.48 18.24 37.69
C ALA A 714 -16.86 18.87 37.41
N MET A 715 -17.51 18.52 36.30
CA MET A 715 -18.88 18.97 36.00
C MET A 715 -19.93 18.39 36.97
N ARG A 716 -19.63 17.27 37.64
CA ARG A 716 -20.52 16.65 38.64
C ARG A 716 -20.25 17.11 40.06
N GLU A 717 -19.11 17.74 40.31
CA GLU A 717 -18.67 18.16 41.64
C GLU A 717 -19.05 19.62 41.94
N GLN A 718 -19.29 19.92 43.21
CA GLN A 718 -19.53 21.28 43.70
C GLN A 718 -18.50 21.64 44.79
N GLY A 719 -18.26 22.93 45.00
CA GLY A 719 -17.34 23.42 46.03
C GLY A 719 -15.84 23.25 45.68
N PRO A 720 -14.95 23.32 46.68
CA PRO A 720 -13.50 23.41 46.46
C PRO A 720 -12.87 22.16 45.82
N GLY A 721 -13.50 20.98 45.96
CA GLY A 721 -13.05 19.76 45.29
C GLY A 721 -13.05 19.87 43.76
N ARG A 722 -14.01 20.61 43.19
CA ARG A 722 -14.11 20.86 41.75
C ARG A 722 -12.86 21.54 41.19
N THR A 723 -12.27 22.48 41.93
CA THR A 723 -11.06 23.20 41.48
C THR A 723 -9.89 22.23 41.32
N VAL A 724 -9.66 21.36 42.31
CA VAL A 724 -8.59 20.34 42.27
C VAL A 724 -8.80 19.38 41.09
N THR A 725 -10.05 18.98 40.84
CA THR A 725 -10.40 18.12 39.71
C THR A 725 -10.17 18.80 38.36
N LEU A 726 -10.47 20.10 38.23
CA LEU A 726 -10.16 20.89 37.03
C LEU A 726 -8.65 21.06 36.83
N GLU A 727 -7.87 21.24 37.89
CA GLU A 727 -6.41 21.32 37.79
C GLU A 727 -5.80 20.00 37.28
N ARG A 728 -6.30 18.85 37.75
CA ARG A 728 -5.91 17.54 37.21
C ARG A 728 -6.25 17.39 35.73
N ALA A 729 -7.42 17.87 35.31
CA ALA A 729 -7.80 17.89 33.90
C ALA A 729 -6.84 18.75 33.07
N MET A 730 -6.49 19.95 33.57
CA MET A 730 -5.55 20.85 32.89
C MET A 730 -4.14 20.26 32.79
N GLU A 731 -3.64 19.62 33.85
CA GLU A 731 -2.36 18.91 33.84
C GLU A 731 -2.33 17.84 32.74
N ALA A 732 -3.38 17.02 32.67
CA ALA A 732 -3.52 15.99 31.65
C ALA A 732 -3.61 16.57 30.23
N TYR A 733 -4.38 17.64 30.01
CA TYR A 733 -4.44 18.31 28.72
C TYR A 733 -3.10 18.94 28.30
N ARG A 734 -2.36 19.54 29.24
CA ARG A 734 -0.99 20.02 28.97
C ARG A 734 -0.08 18.87 28.58
N GLY A 735 -0.20 17.73 29.24
CA GLY A 735 0.51 16.50 28.88
C GLY A 735 0.18 16.01 27.45
N ALA A 736 -1.08 16.13 27.02
CA ALA A 736 -1.49 15.79 25.66
C ALA A 736 -0.90 16.79 24.64
N VAL A 737 -1.02 18.11 24.89
CA VAL A 737 -0.46 19.16 24.02
C VAL A 737 1.07 19.09 23.93
N ALA A 738 1.75 18.70 25.01
CA ALA A 738 3.21 18.53 24.99
C ALA A 738 3.66 17.42 24.03
N ARG A 739 2.86 16.35 23.88
CA ARG A 739 3.13 15.24 22.98
C ARG A 739 2.67 15.50 21.55
N GLN A 740 1.51 16.15 21.40
CA GLN A 740 0.96 16.57 20.12
C GLN A 740 0.49 18.04 20.19
N PRO A 741 1.36 18.99 19.79
CA PRO A 741 1.07 20.43 19.90
C PRO A 741 -0.13 20.91 19.07
N ARG A 742 -0.59 20.09 18.12
CA ARG A 742 -1.66 20.41 17.16
C ARG A 742 -3.04 19.90 17.57
N LEU A 743 -3.22 19.53 18.84
CA LEU A 743 -4.49 19.05 19.41
C LEU A 743 -5.45 20.19 19.77
N ARG A 744 -6.36 20.53 18.84
CA ARG A 744 -7.44 21.50 19.11
C ARG A 744 -8.27 21.14 20.33
N HIS A 745 -8.70 19.88 20.46
CA HIS A 745 -9.55 19.47 21.58
C HIS A 745 -8.87 19.65 22.94
N ALA A 746 -7.57 19.39 23.04
CA ALA A 746 -6.83 19.61 24.29
C ALA A 746 -6.68 21.10 24.60
N LEU A 747 -6.42 21.93 23.58
CA LEU A 747 -6.34 23.39 23.74
C LEU A 747 -7.68 24.00 24.18
N LEU A 748 -8.78 23.60 23.55
CA LEU A 748 -10.13 24.04 23.95
C LEU A 748 -10.53 23.47 25.32
N GLY A 749 -10.08 22.26 25.66
CA GLY A 749 -10.20 21.69 27.00
C GLY A 749 -9.50 22.54 28.05
N LEU A 750 -8.27 22.99 27.79
CA LEU A 750 -7.53 23.91 28.66
C LEU A 750 -8.24 25.25 28.85
N ALA A 751 -8.73 25.84 27.76
CA ALA A 751 -9.51 27.07 27.82
C ALA A 751 -10.77 26.89 28.69
N SER A 752 -11.51 25.81 28.44
CA SER A 752 -12.76 25.50 29.16
C SER A 752 -12.52 25.24 30.64
N CYS A 753 -11.50 24.46 30.99
CA CYS A 753 -11.15 24.21 32.39
C CYS A 753 -10.74 25.51 33.11
N ARG A 754 -9.98 26.38 32.44
CA ARG A 754 -9.54 27.65 33.05
C ARG A 754 -10.71 28.58 33.35
N LEU A 755 -11.68 28.67 32.44
CA LEU A 755 -12.92 29.44 32.64
C LEU A 755 -13.82 28.84 33.74
N ALA A 756 -13.73 27.53 33.96
CA ALA A 756 -14.56 26.81 34.92
C ALA A 756 -14.01 26.84 36.36
N ILE A 757 -12.76 27.27 36.58
CA ILE A 757 -12.15 27.41 37.91
C ILE A 757 -12.70 28.69 38.55
N PRO A 758 -13.41 28.61 39.70
CA PRO A 758 -13.92 29.78 40.39
C PRO A 758 -12.76 30.69 40.85
N SER A 759 -12.80 31.97 40.48
CA SER A 759 -11.95 32.99 41.09
C SER A 759 -12.68 33.65 42.26
N ALA A 760 -11.95 33.98 43.34
CA ALA A 760 -12.49 34.70 44.50
C ALA A 760 -12.95 36.13 44.17
N ILE A 761 -12.69 36.61 42.95
CA ILE A 761 -13.01 37.94 42.44
C ILE A 761 -13.91 37.76 41.19
N ALA A 762 -14.89 38.65 41.01
CA ALA A 762 -15.69 38.72 39.78
C ALA A 762 -14.77 38.67 38.53
N VAL A 763 -15.10 37.78 37.59
CA VAL A 763 -14.40 37.54 36.31
C VAL A 763 -12.88 37.78 36.39
N ASP A 764 -12.12 36.75 36.79
CA ASP A 764 -10.65 36.82 36.78
C ASP A 764 -10.14 37.09 35.36
N ARG A 765 -9.75 38.34 35.13
CA ARG A 765 -9.16 38.82 33.87
C ARG A 765 -7.95 37.97 33.45
N ALA A 766 -7.18 37.42 34.39
CA ALA A 766 -6.08 36.52 34.06
C ALA A 766 -6.59 35.17 33.52
N ALA A 767 -7.70 34.64 34.05
CA ALA A 767 -8.35 33.43 33.54
C ALA A 767 -8.91 33.63 32.12
N LEU A 768 -9.53 34.79 31.85
CA LEU A 768 -9.98 35.15 30.50
C LEU A 768 -8.80 35.27 29.52
N GLN A 769 -7.70 35.91 29.94
CA GLN A 769 -6.49 36.01 29.11
C GLN A 769 -5.87 34.64 28.83
N ASP A 770 -5.79 33.74 29.82
CA ASP A 770 -5.32 32.38 29.65
C ASP A 770 -6.19 31.59 28.67
N ALA A 771 -7.52 31.64 28.84
CA ALA A 771 -8.47 30.99 27.95
C ALA A 771 -8.37 31.53 26.53
N LEU A 772 -8.20 32.85 26.37
CA LEU A 772 -7.97 33.47 25.07
C LEU A 772 -6.66 32.97 24.44
N ARG A 773 -5.57 32.84 25.21
CA ARG A 773 -4.29 32.30 24.69
C ARG A 773 -4.44 30.88 24.13
N TYR A 774 -5.13 30.00 24.85
CA TYR A 774 -5.38 28.63 24.39
C TYR A 774 -6.33 28.60 23.18
N THR A 775 -7.37 29.42 23.18
CA THR A 775 -8.33 29.53 22.07
C THR A 775 -7.66 30.10 20.82
N GLU A 776 -6.78 31.10 20.95
CA GLU A 776 -5.97 31.63 19.85
C GLU A 776 -5.00 30.58 19.30
N ALA A 777 -4.42 29.72 20.14
CA ALA A 777 -3.61 28.60 19.67
C ALA A 777 -4.45 27.60 18.87
N ALA A 778 -5.64 27.23 19.35
CA ALA A 778 -6.56 26.37 18.61
C ALA A 778 -7.00 27.01 17.28
N ARG A 779 -7.28 28.32 17.30
CA ARG A 779 -7.67 29.12 16.14
C ARG A 779 -6.60 29.16 15.06
N ARG A 780 -5.32 29.23 15.42
CA ARG A 780 -4.22 29.16 14.44
C ARG A 780 -4.17 27.82 13.71
N LEU A 781 -4.50 26.73 14.39
CA LEU A 781 -4.52 25.38 13.83
C LEU A 781 -5.78 25.09 12.99
N TYR A 782 -6.89 25.77 13.32
CA TYR A 782 -8.20 25.61 12.68
C TYR A 782 -8.81 26.99 12.35
N PRO A 783 -8.20 27.77 11.43
CA PRO A 783 -8.62 29.13 11.13
C PRO A 783 -10.02 29.21 10.51
N THR A 784 -10.53 28.11 9.94
CA THR A 784 -11.84 28.04 9.29
C THR A 784 -12.93 27.42 10.19
N ASP A 785 -12.61 27.08 11.44
CA ASP A 785 -13.57 26.48 12.38
C ASP A 785 -14.42 27.55 13.08
N ILE A 786 -15.67 27.66 12.65
CA ILE A 786 -16.64 28.67 13.13
C ILE A 786 -16.79 28.65 14.67
N PRO A 787 -16.97 27.50 15.36
CA PRO A 787 -17.08 27.47 16.81
C PRO A 787 -15.85 28.03 17.53
N THR A 788 -14.63 27.70 17.06
CA THR A 788 -13.39 28.24 17.64
C THR A 788 -13.30 29.75 17.45
N GLN A 789 -13.71 30.25 16.27
CA GLN A 789 -13.72 31.68 15.96
C GLN A 789 -14.73 32.44 16.84
N ALA A 790 -15.92 31.89 17.03
CA ALA A 790 -16.95 32.45 17.90
C ALA A 790 -16.47 32.54 19.36
N GLN A 791 -15.86 31.47 19.88
CA GLN A 791 -15.29 31.48 21.23
C GLN A 791 -14.18 32.52 21.39
N ALA A 792 -13.31 32.69 20.38
CA ALA A 792 -12.27 33.71 20.41
C ALA A 792 -12.85 35.13 20.42
N ALA A 793 -13.86 35.41 19.59
CA ALA A 793 -14.53 36.71 19.54
C ALA A 793 -15.20 37.05 20.88
N ALA A 794 -15.93 36.10 21.47
CA ALA A 794 -16.56 36.27 22.77
C ALA A 794 -15.55 36.53 23.90
N LEU A 795 -14.41 35.83 23.92
CA LEU A 795 -13.36 36.06 24.91
C LEU A 795 -12.66 37.42 24.76
N VAL A 796 -12.51 37.91 23.53
CA VAL A 796 -11.96 39.25 23.27
C VAL A 796 -12.93 40.34 23.71
N ASP A 797 -14.23 40.17 23.46
CA ASP A 797 -15.28 41.10 23.90
C ASP A 797 -15.37 41.14 25.43
N ALA A 798 -15.35 39.98 26.11
CA ALA A 798 -15.41 39.86 27.56
C ALA A 798 -14.19 40.46 28.30
N LEU A 799 -13.06 40.65 27.61
CA LEU A 799 -11.90 41.34 28.19
C LEU A 799 -12.04 42.87 28.20
N GLU A 800 -13.04 43.43 27.52
CA GLU A 800 -13.46 44.85 27.47
C GLU A 800 -12.36 45.88 27.16
N ASP A 801 -11.13 45.46 26.86
CA ASP A 801 -9.97 46.35 26.77
C ASP A 801 -9.96 47.20 25.50
N ARG A 802 -10.57 46.71 24.40
CA ARG A 802 -10.48 47.32 23.07
C ARG A 802 -11.73 47.00 22.23
N PRO A 803 -12.78 47.83 22.24
CA PRO A 803 -14.00 47.61 21.44
C PRO A 803 -13.71 47.48 19.94
N ALA A 804 -12.70 48.20 19.43
CA ALA A 804 -12.24 48.07 18.04
C ALA A 804 -11.69 46.67 17.70
N ARG A 805 -11.02 46.02 18.65
CA ARG A 805 -10.50 44.65 18.47
C ARG A 805 -11.63 43.64 18.48
N ALA A 806 -12.57 43.76 19.42
CA ALA A 806 -13.75 42.89 19.50
C ALA A 806 -14.58 42.99 18.20
N LEU A 807 -14.83 44.21 17.72
CA LEU A 807 -15.53 44.45 16.47
C LEU A 807 -14.84 43.77 15.27
N ALA A 808 -13.52 43.89 15.16
CA ALA A 808 -12.76 43.25 14.09
C ALA A 808 -12.90 41.71 14.11
N GLU A 809 -12.93 41.10 15.31
CA GLU A 809 -13.10 39.66 15.46
C GLU A 809 -14.51 39.20 15.08
N PHE A 810 -15.56 39.93 15.48
CA PHE A 810 -16.94 39.63 15.05
C PHE A 810 -17.14 39.79 13.54
N ARG A 811 -16.59 40.85 12.93
CA ARG A 811 -16.65 41.03 11.46
C ARG A 811 -15.98 39.88 10.73
N ARG A 812 -14.78 39.47 11.18
CA ARG A 812 -14.05 38.33 10.62
C ARG A 812 -14.86 37.03 10.71
N LEU A 813 -15.49 36.77 11.87
CA LEU A 813 -16.34 35.60 12.08
C LEU A 813 -17.53 35.59 11.10
N LEU A 814 -18.23 36.73 10.97
CA LEU A 814 -19.38 36.87 10.08
C LEU A 814 -18.99 36.77 8.59
N ASP A 815 -17.81 37.25 8.22
CA ASP A 815 -17.30 37.08 6.85
C ASP A 815 -16.93 35.63 6.55
N LEU A 816 -16.33 34.92 7.51
CA LEU A 816 -16.08 33.49 7.39
C LEU A 816 -17.39 32.70 7.27
N ASP A 817 -18.39 33.03 8.08
CA ASP A 817 -19.73 32.43 8.04
C ASP A 817 -20.39 32.59 6.65
N ARG A 818 -20.26 33.76 6.03
CA ARG A 818 -20.76 34.05 4.68
C ARG A 818 -20.07 33.21 3.60
N LEU A 819 -18.77 32.96 3.74
CA LEU A 819 -17.97 32.20 2.77
C LEU A 819 -18.25 30.69 2.83
N MET A 820 -18.84 30.19 3.92
CA MET A 820 -19.16 28.76 4.05
C MET A 820 -20.31 28.37 3.13
N PRO A 821 -20.12 27.44 2.18
CA PRO A 821 -21.18 27.05 1.24
C PRO A 821 -22.26 26.18 1.89
N GLU A 822 -21.94 25.43 2.94
CA GLU A 822 -22.87 24.52 3.60
C GLU A 822 -23.56 25.18 4.78
N GLU A 823 -24.90 25.21 4.75
CA GLU A 823 -25.74 25.85 5.77
C GLU A 823 -25.55 25.22 7.16
N ASP A 824 -25.40 23.89 7.22
CA ASP A 824 -25.20 23.13 8.46
C ASP A 824 -23.84 23.43 9.15
N ARG A 825 -22.92 24.12 8.46
CA ARG A 825 -21.62 24.55 8.99
C ARG A 825 -21.54 26.04 9.30
N ARG A 826 -22.59 26.78 8.96
CA ARG A 826 -22.73 28.18 9.33
C ARG A 826 -23.16 28.30 10.79
N LEU A 827 -23.01 29.50 11.33
CA LEU A 827 -23.60 29.88 12.61
C LEU A 827 -25.11 29.64 12.57
N PRO A 828 -25.69 29.06 13.64
CA PRO A 828 -27.13 29.07 13.87
C PRO A 828 -27.72 30.47 13.67
N ALA A 829 -28.91 30.58 13.10
CA ALA A 829 -29.48 31.88 12.70
C ALA A 829 -29.65 32.85 13.88
N ASP A 830 -29.98 32.32 15.04
CA ASP A 830 -30.02 32.95 16.36
C ASP A 830 -28.65 33.50 16.78
N LEU A 831 -27.61 32.67 16.85
CA LEU A 831 -26.25 33.13 17.17
C LEU A 831 -25.69 34.12 16.13
N ARG A 832 -26.02 33.92 14.85
CA ARG A 832 -25.63 34.84 13.78
C ARG A 832 -26.25 36.22 13.99
N ARG A 833 -27.52 36.30 14.38
CA ARG A 833 -28.20 37.56 14.71
C ARG A 833 -27.57 38.22 15.93
N GLU A 834 -27.35 37.44 16.99
CA GLU A 834 -26.70 37.92 18.22
C GLU A 834 -25.34 38.56 17.94
N PHE A 835 -24.48 37.89 17.17
CA PHE A 835 -23.17 38.45 16.81
C PHE A 835 -23.25 39.64 15.85
N GLN A 836 -24.27 39.73 15.00
CA GLN A 836 -24.52 40.91 14.17
C GLN A 836 -24.98 42.10 15.01
N ASP A 837 -25.87 41.88 15.97
CA ASP A 837 -26.33 42.90 16.91
C ASP A 837 -25.17 43.41 17.75
N ARG A 838 -24.36 42.50 18.32
CA ARG A 838 -23.19 42.89 19.10
C ARG A 838 -22.14 43.67 18.29
N ALA A 839 -21.91 43.28 17.03
CA ALA A 839 -21.03 44.04 16.15
C ALA A 839 -21.57 45.47 15.87
N ARG A 840 -22.88 45.63 15.67
CA ARG A 840 -23.52 46.95 15.51
C ARG A 840 -23.36 47.81 16.77
N GLU A 841 -23.60 47.25 17.95
CA GLU A 841 -23.41 47.96 19.22
C GLU A 841 -21.98 48.46 19.38
N LEU A 842 -20.99 47.62 19.07
CA LEU A 842 -19.57 47.99 19.14
C LEU A 842 -19.22 49.09 18.11
N GLU A 843 -19.77 49.02 16.89
CA GLU A 843 -19.63 50.08 15.88
C GLU A 843 -20.19 51.42 16.38
N GLU A 844 -21.40 51.41 16.92
CA GLU A 844 -22.04 52.62 17.47
C GLU A 844 -21.23 53.17 18.66
N SER A 845 -20.72 52.30 19.53
CA SER A 845 -19.90 52.70 20.68
C SER A 845 -18.60 53.41 20.26
N LEU A 846 -17.98 52.97 19.16
CA LEU A 846 -16.77 53.55 18.60
C LEU A 846 -17.04 54.84 17.82
N ALA A 847 -18.25 54.98 17.25
CA ALA A 847 -18.67 56.17 16.52
C ALA A 847 -19.09 57.33 17.43
N ARG A 848 -19.44 57.07 18.70
CA ARG A 848 -19.75 58.13 19.67
C ARG A 848 -18.49 58.95 19.98
N PRO A 849 -18.51 60.28 19.84
CA PRO A 849 -17.37 61.12 20.19
C PRO A 849 -17.05 60.94 21.68
N ALA A 850 -15.77 60.80 22.01
CA ALA A 850 -15.33 60.72 23.40
C ALA A 850 -15.88 61.93 24.17
N PRO A 851 -16.47 61.74 25.37
CA PRO A 851 -16.95 62.88 26.15
C PRO A 851 -15.79 63.86 26.35
N ALA A 852 -16.01 65.12 26.01
CA ALA A 852 -15.02 66.18 26.19
C ALA A 852 -14.54 66.14 27.64
N ARG A 853 -13.24 65.92 27.82
CA ARG A 853 -12.60 65.87 29.14
C ARG A 853 -12.51 67.25 29.76
#